data_AF-A0A9D6QLS0-F1
#
_entry.id   AF-A0A9D6QLS0-F1
#
_cell.length_a   1.000
_cell.length_b   1.000
_cell.length_c   1.000
_cell.angle_alpha   90.00
_cell.angle_beta   90.00
_cell.angle_gamma   90.00
#
_symmetry.space_group_name_H-M   'P 1'
#
loop_
_entity.id
_entity.type
_entity.pdbx_description
1 polymer ?
#
loop_
_entity_poly.entity_id
_entity_poly.type
_entity_poly.pdbx_seq_one_letter_code
_entity_poly.pdbx_strand_id
1 'polypeptide(L)'
;MGGAVPNDGGLTLDLTRLDPIDLDAAAGVAVIGAGARMRVIHQRLAQHGLALRVYPSNLGGTLCGWFVTGGIGMNAFGHGRALDSVRAADLLLPSGDHIRLHDDGRLDVPDEGPRRRTLASADSAGWFTAHGLVPMTLADLAGSEGTFGLVVRLTVAVERRPEIGAFLLSFETREATLEAAAWVTQAAGGRFAAPANVKLLSGSHLEHSRRVWQDEDAREWREHPGALSSGAMLPWTRIAGPAELGARVGADRPHAHGYLYVDFFDLDAARAFARSLDYCPGSPRVLEAESVRFGAERFRPMQTKRLGPGLLAAEIVMPAANVPAFLPAAETLAANAGPELDAEVYYLADGSALVIAAYLTDHRSGAFAIDLLVAPALVDLAMTRFGGRPYVLGRWQAAWFRRRFTAADADRLLATKQRLDPAALLSRGVLFGFRLRGALGAITAASFSPGVAFFRGVGSGGMSGLLRAARGALAGFGGPARGRGEPAVIGATFRVTPAGPTPAVRVMPPQQAAARALHCVNCGECNSVCPIFHESGVRLPQMLTHIGEGLHAGEPIGRAGATLLDLCMRCGNCEEVCQAGIPHLPLYEAMQAASEREMAAAETHCDRARRGAVGAHDAPVTMKDRRERHTAILIALRGSTRYTRQFLDVRAGGYLKRTPASLPGLPRFVLLRAENDEGPAATCIHCGACVGVCPTSANLEFQGEDARWITTDQARCIGCGTCVEVCPANHLNGGQTLRVMEAPTRDWFVALDEIEQEQPT
;
A
#
# COMPACT_ATOMS: atom_id res chain seq x y z
N MET A 1 -4.65 12.43 3.21
CA MET A 1 -4.59 13.84 2.78
C MET A 1 -4.80 13.94 1.27
N GLY A 2 -5.76 14.75 0.79
CA GLY A 2 -6.26 14.73 -0.60
C GLY A 2 -5.46 15.55 -1.61
N GLY A 3 -4.13 15.59 -1.50
CA GLY A 3 -3.26 16.41 -2.38
C GLY A 3 -3.08 15.82 -3.78
N ALA A 4 -3.10 14.49 -3.91
CA ALA A 4 -2.87 13.78 -5.18
C ALA A 4 -4.14 13.61 -6.04
N VAL A 5 -5.30 14.09 -5.56
CA VAL A 5 -6.57 13.99 -6.30
C VAL A 5 -6.92 15.39 -6.81
N PRO A 6 -7.12 15.55 -8.14
CA PRO A 6 -7.55 16.82 -8.68
C PRO A 6 -8.94 17.16 -8.16
N ASN A 7 -9.13 18.41 -7.76
CA ASN A 7 -10.46 18.97 -7.66
C ASN A 7 -10.82 19.62 -9.00
N ASP A 8 -12.10 19.92 -9.18
CA ASP A 8 -12.56 20.89 -10.19
C ASP A 8 -12.37 20.50 -11.66
N GLY A 9 -12.18 19.21 -11.96
CA GLY A 9 -11.93 18.71 -13.32
C GLY A 9 -10.49 18.89 -13.79
N GLY A 10 -9.54 19.07 -12.86
CA GLY A 10 -8.12 19.15 -13.17
C GLY A 10 -7.57 17.87 -13.81
N LEU A 11 -6.54 18.03 -14.65
CA LEU A 11 -5.84 16.92 -15.28
C LEU A 11 -4.90 16.24 -14.27
N THR A 12 -4.86 14.90 -14.31
CA THR A 12 -3.88 14.12 -13.55
C THR A 12 -2.69 13.81 -14.44
N LEU A 13 -1.50 14.24 -14.04
CA LEU A 13 -0.24 13.82 -14.67
C LEU A 13 0.29 12.58 -13.93
N ASP A 14 0.17 11.41 -14.55
CA ASP A 14 0.67 10.16 -13.96
C ASP A 14 2.15 9.95 -14.29
N LEU A 15 2.99 9.95 -13.25
CA LEU A 15 4.44 9.76 -13.36
C LEU A 15 4.89 8.31 -13.30
N THR A 16 3.96 7.34 -13.23
CA THR A 16 4.28 5.91 -13.01
C THR A 16 5.27 5.34 -14.03
N ARG A 17 5.35 5.91 -15.25
CA ARG A 17 6.33 5.50 -16.29
C ARG A 17 7.73 6.11 -16.14
N LEU A 18 7.92 7.07 -15.24
CA LEU A 18 9.23 7.60 -14.89
C LEU A 18 9.84 6.76 -13.76
N ASP A 19 10.04 5.47 -13.99
CA ASP A 19 10.50 4.49 -13.00
C ASP A 19 11.95 3.95 -13.16
N PRO A 20 12.91 4.61 -13.86
CA PRO A 20 14.29 4.11 -13.89
C PRO A 20 14.94 4.18 -12.50
N ILE A 21 15.80 3.19 -12.22
CA ILE A 21 16.59 3.06 -11.00
C ILE A 21 18.02 2.72 -11.41
N ASP A 22 18.89 3.72 -11.41
CA ASP A 22 20.31 3.58 -11.75
C ASP A 22 21.16 3.64 -10.48
N LEU A 23 22.12 2.72 -10.35
CA LEU A 23 22.96 2.59 -9.16
C LEU A 23 24.40 2.97 -9.49
N ASP A 24 24.97 3.87 -8.70
CA ASP A 24 26.41 4.12 -8.66
C ASP A 24 26.92 3.67 -7.28
N ALA A 25 27.28 2.39 -7.21
CA ALA A 25 27.76 1.79 -5.97
C ALA A 25 29.10 2.39 -5.49
N ALA A 26 29.93 2.89 -6.41
CA ALA A 26 31.21 3.52 -6.07
C ALA A 26 30.99 4.88 -5.42
N ALA A 27 30.02 5.66 -5.92
CA ALA A 27 29.62 6.92 -5.33
C ALA A 27 28.64 6.78 -4.14
N GLY A 28 28.14 5.56 -3.86
CA GLY A 28 27.21 5.30 -2.76
C GLY A 28 25.83 5.97 -2.97
N VAL A 29 25.38 6.09 -4.23
CA VAL A 29 24.12 6.75 -4.58
C VAL A 29 23.28 5.93 -5.55
N ALA A 30 21.97 6.20 -5.53
CA ALA A 30 21.01 5.73 -6.53
C ALA A 30 20.28 6.92 -7.16
N VAL A 31 20.08 6.89 -8.48
CA VAL A 31 19.25 7.83 -9.22
C VAL A 31 17.90 7.17 -9.47
N ILE A 32 16.85 7.76 -8.92
CA ILE A 32 15.52 7.15 -8.83
C ILE A 32 14.50 8.09 -9.49
N GLY A 33 13.80 7.59 -10.50
CA GLY A 33 12.72 8.31 -11.17
C GLY A 33 11.46 8.51 -10.31
N ALA A 34 10.67 9.53 -10.62
CA ALA A 34 9.49 9.93 -9.85
C ALA A 34 8.35 8.89 -9.76
N GLY A 35 8.27 8.01 -10.74
CA GLY A 35 7.33 6.89 -10.81
C GLY A 35 7.78 5.64 -10.06
N ALA A 36 9.07 5.55 -9.70
CA ALA A 36 9.63 4.36 -9.07
C ALA A 36 9.00 4.13 -7.69
N ARG A 37 8.44 2.93 -7.51
CA ARG A 37 7.73 2.52 -6.29
C ARG A 37 8.72 1.98 -5.25
N MET A 38 8.44 2.20 -3.97
CA MET A 38 9.31 1.76 -2.88
C MET A 38 9.63 0.27 -2.93
N ARG A 39 8.65 -0.58 -3.22
CA ARG A 39 8.87 -2.03 -3.38
C ARG A 39 9.97 -2.34 -4.39
N VAL A 40 9.87 -1.76 -5.59
CA VAL A 40 10.80 -2.01 -6.69
C VAL A 40 12.19 -1.43 -6.37
N ILE A 41 12.23 -0.26 -5.71
CA ILE A 41 13.48 0.36 -5.26
C ILE A 41 14.20 -0.55 -4.25
N HIS A 42 13.51 -1.01 -3.21
CA HIS A 42 14.10 -1.93 -2.22
C HIS A 42 14.55 -3.24 -2.85
N GLN A 43 13.76 -3.83 -3.75
CA GLN A 43 14.12 -5.04 -4.48
C GLN A 43 15.39 -4.84 -5.31
N ARG A 44 15.48 -3.74 -6.05
CA ARG A 44 16.63 -3.43 -6.91
C ARG A 44 17.89 -3.17 -6.11
N LEU A 45 17.79 -2.44 -5.00
CA LEU A 45 18.92 -2.20 -4.10
C LEU A 45 19.37 -3.50 -3.40
N ALA A 46 18.41 -4.33 -2.97
CA ALA A 46 18.68 -5.60 -2.32
C ALA A 46 19.50 -6.57 -3.19
N GLN A 47 19.27 -6.59 -4.51
CA GLN A 47 20.07 -7.38 -5.48
C GLN A 47 21.58 -7.04 -5.45
N HIS A 48 21.92 -5.83 -4.99
CA HIS A 48 23.29 -5.34 -4.86
C HIS A 48 23.75 -5.25 -3.38
N GLY A 49 22.99 -5.82 -2.44
CA GLY A 49 23.30 -5.74 -1.01
C GLY A 49 23.11 -4.36 -0.39
N LEU A 50 22.35 -3.47 -1.04
CA LEU A 50 22.15 -2.08 -0.64
C LEU A 50 20.72 -1.81 -0.14
N ALA A 51 20.56 -0.71 0.59
CA ALA A 51 19.29 -0.20 1.11
C ALA A 51 19.25 1.34 1.07
N LEU A 52 18.04 1.90 1.14
CA LEU A 52 17.84 3.31 1.44
C LEU A 52 18.09 3.53 2.94
N ARG A 53 18.72 4.64 3.31
CA ARG A 53 18.99 4.99 4.72
C ARG A 53 17.71 5.25 5.52
N VAL A 54 16.76 5.93 4.88
CA VAL A 54 15.46 6.31 5.44
C VAL A 54 14.39 6.07 4.37
N TYR A 55 13.23 5.54 4.77
CA TYR A 55 12.15 5.18 3.85
C TYR A 55 10.77 5.19 4.54
N PRO A 56 9.66 5.38 3.79
CA PRO A 56 8.33 5.35 4.36
C PRO A 56 7.86 3.93 4.66
N SER A 57 6.80 3.80 5.46
CA SER A 57 6.12 2.54 5.76
C SER A 57 5.15 2.06 4.67
N ASN A 58 5.11 2.74 3.52
CA ASN A 58 4.29 2.37 2.36
C ASN A 58 5.18 1.98 1.18
N LEU A 59 5.19 0.70 0.82
CA LEU A 59 5.95 0.15 -0.32
C LEU A 59 5.28 0.45 -1.68
N GLY A 60 3.98 0.73 -1.70
CA GLY A 60 3.19 1.15 -2.86
C GLY A 60 3.35 2.63 -3.21
N GLY A 61 3.91 3.45 -2.31
CA GLY A 61 4.25 4.85 -2.58
C GLY A 61 5.48 5.01 -3.48
N THR A 62 5.72 6.23 -3.98
CA THR A 62 6.96 6.58 -4.70
C THR A 62 7.91 7.37 -3.80
N LEU A 63 9.22 7.26 -4.05
CA LEU A 63 10.23 8.01 -3.28
C LEU A 63 10.03 9.53 -3.39
N CYS A 64 9.86 10.01 -4.62
CA CYS A 64 9.67 11.44 -4.89
C CYS A 64 8.38 11.96 -4.24
N GLY A 65 7.29 11.19 -4.31
CA GLY A 65 6.02 11.56 -3.69
C GLY A 65 6.15 11.71 -2.17
N TRP A 66 6.86 10.79 -1.51
CA TRP A 66 7.12 10.88 -0.07
C TRP A 66 8.10 12.01 0.31
N PHE A 67 9.13 12.24 -0.50
CA PHE A 67 10.07 13.36 -0.30
C PHE A 67 9.34 14.71 -0.34
N VAL A 68 8.52 14.96 -1.37
CA VAL A 68 7.79 16.23 -1.49
C VAL A 68 6.67 16.39 -0.46
N THR A 69 6.26 15.33 0.24
CA THR A 69 5.32 15.42 1.37
C THR A 69 6.03 15.52 2.73
N GLY A 70 7.35 15.70 2.77
CA GLY A 70 8.09 16.06 3.99
C GLY A 70 9.06 15.00 4.50
N GLY A 71 8.99 13.76 3.99
CA GLY A 71 10.08 12.81 4.11
C GLY A 71 10.42 12.31 5.53
N ILE A 72 9.50 12.32 6.49
CA ILE A 72 9.67 11.63 7.78
C ILE A 72 9.19 10.19 7.61
N GLY A 73 9.97 9.23 8.12
CA GLY A 73 9.71 7.80 7.94
C GLY A 73 10.53 6.95 8.89
N MET A 74 10.69 5.67 8.53
CA MET A 74 11.46 4.73 9.32
C MET A 74 12.95 5.04 9.24
N ASN A 75 13.62 4.75 10.35
CA ASN A 75 15.03 4.97 10.62
C ASN A 75 15.41 6.45 10.79
N ALA A 76 14.43 7.35 10.83
CA ALA A 76 14.69 8.78 10.87
C ALA A 76 15.33 9.25 12.18
N PHE A 77 15.28 8.44 13.25
CA PHE A 77 16.06 8.73 14.46
C PHE A 77 17.56 8.63 14.16
N GLY A 78 18.03 7.52 13.59
CA GLY A 78 19.46 7.30 13.30
C GLY A 78 19.97 7.99 12.03
N HIS A 79 19.11 8.18 11.02
CA HIS A 79 19.51 8.64 9.68
C HIS A 79 18.96 10.00 9.24
N GLY A 80 18.18 10.67 10.09
CA GLY A 80 17.50 11.90 9.73
C GLY A 80 16.35 11.67 8.75
N ARG A 81 15.87 12.74 8.14
CA ARG A 81 14.73 12.75 7.22
C ARG A 81 15.18 12.39 5.81
N ALA A 82 14.22 12.20 4.90
CA ALA A 82 14.50 11.99 3.48
C ALA A 82 15.47 13.05 2.93
N LEU A 83 15.28 14.32 3.32
CA LEU A 83 16.13 15.44 2.91
C LEU A 83 17.62 15.19 3.21
N ASP A 84 17.94 14.55 4.35
CA ASP A 84 19.32 14.26 4.76
C ASP A 84 19.97 13.13 3.94
N SER A 85 19.17 12.44 3.12
CA SER A 85 19.63 11.40 2.20
C SER A 85 19.56 11.81 0.73
N VAL A 86 18.84 12.87 0.36
CA VAL A 86 18.78 13.35 -1.03
C VAL A 86 20.01 14.22 -1.31
N ARG A 87 20.77 13.84 -2.34
CA ARG A 87 21.94 14.59 -2.84
C ARG A 87 21.59 15.60 -3.92
N ALA A 88 20.58 15.28 -4.73
CA ALA A 88 20.09 16.20 -5.74
C ALA A 88 18.66 15.87 -6.15
N ALA A 89 17.91 16.88 -6.60
CA ALA A 89 16.59 16.74 -7.18
C ALA A 89 16.52 17.43 -8.55
N ASP A 90 16.08 16.69 -9.55
CA ASP A 90 15.77 17.24 -10.87
C ASP A 90 14.31 17.71 -10.86
N LEU A 91 14.09 18.97 -11.21
CA LEU A 91 12.82 19.67 -11.11
C LEU A 91 12.45 20.27 -12.46
N LEU A 92 11.26 19.94 -12.95
CA LEU A 92 10.64 20.61 -14.09
C LEU A 92 9.74 21.74 -13.58
N LEU A 93 10.09 22.97 -13.92
CA LEU A 93 9.33 24.17 -13.56
C LEU A 93 8.08 24.33 -14.44
N PRO A 94 7.08 25.12 -14.00
CA PRO A 94 5.91 25.46 -14.83
C PRO A 94 6.26 26.12 -16.17
N SER A 95 7.41 26.82 -16.24
CA SER A 95 7.93 27.41 -17.48
C SER A 95 8.35 26.38 -18.53
N GLY A 96 8.56 25.13 -18.11
CA GLY A 96 9.18 24.08 -18.93
C GLY A 96 10.69 23.93 -18.69
N ASP A 97 11.31 24.82 -17.91
CA ASP A 97 12.73 24.71 -17.58
C ASP A 97 13.02 23.49 -16.70
N HIS A 98 14.07 22.76 -17.04
CA HIS A 98 14.54 21.62 -16.28
C HIS A 98 15.82 21.98 -15.51
N ILE A 99 15.69 22.14 -14.20
CA ILE A 99 16.79 22.49 -13.29
C ILE A 99 17.16 21.31 -12.39
N ARG A 100 18.36 21.33 -11.80
CA ARG A 100 18.76 20.38 -10.75
C ARG A 100 19.28 21.12 -9.54
N LEU A 101 18.64 20.88 -8.40
CA LEU A 101 19.05 21.43 -7.10
C LEU A 101 19.92 20.40 -6.39
N HIS A 102 21.11 20.79 -5.96
CA HIS A 102 22.03 19.93 -5.19
C HIS A 102 21.95 20.26 -3.69
N ASP A 103 22.30 19.29 -2.84
CA ASP A 103 22.32 19.46 -1.37
C ASP A 103 23.40 20.45 -0.90
N ASP A 104 24.48 20.59 -1.66
CA ASP A 104 25.55 21.57 -1.47
C ASP A 104 25.23 22.99 -1.98
N GLY A 105 24.00 23.21 -2.47
CA GLY A 105 23.52 24.51 -2.96
C GLY A 105 23.89 24.84 -4.40
N ARG A 106 24.64 23.98 -5.12
CA ARG A 106 24.82 24.12 -6.57
C ARG A 106 23.48 24.00 -7.31
N LEU A 107 23.45 24.56 -8.51
CA LEU A 107 22.27 24.56 -9.38
C LEU A 107 22.66 24.23 -10.81
N ASP A 108 22.12 23.15 -11.38
CA ASP A 108 22.24 22.90 -12.82
C ASP A 108 21.07 23.58 -13.53
N VAL A 109 21.36 24.42 -14.52
CA VAL A 109 20.37 25.19 -15.28
C VAL A 109 20.47 24.89 -16.77
N PRO A 110 19.40 25.09 -17.56
CA PRO A 110 19.47 24.98 -19.02
C PRO A 110 20.60 25.84 -19.62
N ASP A 111 21.25 25.30 -20.64
CA ASP A 111 22.29 25.95 -21.45
C ASP A 111 21.93 25.84 -22.95
N GLU A 112 22.81 26.27 -23.87
CA GLU A 112 22.58 26.10 -25.31
C GLU A 112 22.40 24.60 -25.69
N GLY A 113 21.18 24.23 -26.12
CA GLY A 113 20.82 22.86 -26.52
C GLY A 113 20.37 21.96 -25.36
N PRO A 114 20.61 20.63 -25.41
CA PRO A 114 20.13 19.69 -24.37
C PRO A 114 21.03 19.62 -23.13
N ARG A 115 22.07 20.47 -23.04
CA ARG A 115 23.05 20.46 -21.95
C ARG A 115 22.58 21.34 -20.79
N ARG A 116 23.07 21.03 -19.60
CA ARG A 116 22.96 21.89 -18.43
C ARG A 116 24.34 22.40 -18.05
N ARG A 117 24.41 23.64 -17.59
CA ARG A 117 25.60 24.19 -16.93
C ARG A 117 25.37 24.21 -15.43
N THR A 118 26.40 23.87 -14.66
CA THR A 118 26.36 23.91 -13.20
C THR A 118 26.82 25.27 -12.70
N LEU A 119 25.99 25.92 -11.91
CA LEU A 119 26.29 27.14 -11.18
C LEU A 119 26.80 26.80 -9.77
N ALA A 120 27.77 27.57 -9.29
CA ALA A 120 28.22 27.48 -7.90
C ALA A 120 27.12 27.99 -6.96
N SER A 121 27.16 27.56 -5.69
CA SER A 121 26.15 27.94 -4.69
C SER A 121 25.99 29.46 -4.53
N ALA A 122 27.09 30.22 -4.63
CA ALA A 122 27.08 31.68 -4.57
C ALA A 122 26.27 32.35 -5.70
N ASP A 123 26.17 31.69 -6.86
CA ASP A 123 25.54 32.23 -8.06
C ASP A 123 24.10 31.75 -8.25
N SER A 124 23.70 30.65 -7.59
CA SER A 124 22.38 30.01 -7.72
C SER A 124 21.23 31.00 -7.48
N ALA A 125 21.32 31.85 -6.46
CA ALA A 125 20.28 32.84 -6.14
C ALA A 125 20.15 33.94 -7.21
N GLY A 126 21.28 34.32 -7.82
CA GLY A 126 21.33 35.29 -8.91
C GLY A 126 20.57 34.80 -10.14
N TRP A 127 20.69 33.50 -10.46
CA TRP A 127 19.94 32.90 -11.57
C TRP A 127 18.44 32.99 -11.37
N PHE A 128 17.90 32.59 -10.20
CA PHE A 128 16.47 32.70 -9.94
C PHE A 128 15.96 34.14 -10.07
N THR A 129 16.70 35.09 -9.48
CA THR A 129 16.33 36.51 -9.51
C THR A 129 16.31 37.06 -10.93
N ALA A 130 17.31 36.70 -11.76
CA ALA A 130 17.38 37.09 -13.17
C ALA A 130 16.21 36.54 -14.01
N HIS A 131 15.62 35.41 -13.60
CA HIS A 131 14.45 34.79 -14.24
C HIS A 131 13.13 35.24 -13.58
N GLY A 132 13.17 36.26 -12.71
CA GLY A 132 11.99 36.78 -12.03
C GLY A 132 11.41 35.83 -10.97
N LEU A 133 12.19 34.86 -10.50
CA LEU A 133 11.79 33.86 -9.51
C LEU A 133 12.32 34.20 -8.11
N VAL A 134 11.74 33.57 -7.08
CA VAL A 134 12.31 33.58 -5.73
C VAL A 134 13.36 32.47 -5.65
N PRO A 135 14.56 32.71 -5.07
CA PRO A 135 15.54 31.66 -4.85
C PRO A 135 14.96 30.48 -4.08
N MET A 136 15.18 29.27 -4.62
CA MET A 136 14.79 28.01 -4.00
C MET A 136 16.00 27.10 -3.83
N THR A 137 15.91 26.25 -2.81
CA THR A 137 16.89 25.23 -2.47
C THR A 137 16.27 23.84 -2.55
N LEU A 138 17.10 22.80 -2.45
CA LEU A 138 16.62 21.42 -2.34
C LEU A 138 15.66 21.24 -1.14
N ALA A 139 15.92 21.94 -0.03
CA ALA A 139 15.10 21.87 1.17
C ALA A 139 13.68 22.42 0.96
N ASP A 140 13.50 23.40 0.08
CA ASP A 140 12.18 23.96 -0.25
C ASP A 140 11.28 22.95 -0.98
N LEU A 141 11.87 21.93 -1.63
CA LEU A 141 11.10 20.86 -2.27
C LEU A 141 10.53 19.87 -1.27
N ALA A 142 11.21 19.64 -0.15
CA ALA A 142 10.74 18.76 0.90
C ALA A 142 9.53 19.38 1.62
N GLY A 143 8.36 18.76 1.48
CA GLY A 143 7.10 19.31 1.99
C GLY A 143 6.43 20.35 1.08
N SER A 144 6.90 20.53 -0.16
CA SER A 144 6.26 21.38 -1.18
C SER A 144 4.96 20.81 -1.75
N GLU A 145 4.71 19.52 -1.54
CA GLU A 145 3.55 18.78 -2.06
C GLU A 145 3.32 18.95 -3.57
N GLY A 146 4.42 19.13 -4.32
CA GLY A 146 4.40 19.31 -5.78
C GLY A 146 3.91 20.68 -6.25
N THR A 147 3.80 21.67 -5.35
CA THR A 147 3.26 22.99 -5.71
C THR A 147 4.27 23.93 -6.40
N PHE A 148 5.57 23.63 -6.31
CA PHE A 148 6.66 24.41 -6.91
C PHE A 148 7.19 23.84 -8.23
N GLY A 149 6.65 22.70 -8.68
CA GLY A 149 7.09 22.04 -9.90
C GLY A 149 7.02 20.53 -9.77
N LEU A 150 7.46 19.86 -10.83
CA LEU A 150 7.46 18.41 -10.92
C LEU A 150 8.86 17.86 -10.63
N VAL A 151 9.03 17.19 -9.49
CA VAL A 151 10.26 16.44 -9.21
C VAL A 151 10.25 15.19 -10.09
N VAL A 152 11.18 15.11 -11.06
CA VAL A 152 11.21 14.03 -12.07
C VAL A 152 12.14 12.88 -11.68
N ARG A 153 13.20 13.16 -10.91
CA ARG A 153 14.08 12.16 -10.31
C ARG A 153 14.80 12.71 -9.09
N LEU A 154 15.22 11.81 -8.20
CA LEU A 154 16.06 12.10 -7.04
C LEU A 154 17.36 11.31 -7.13
N THR A 155 18.47 11.94 -6.76
CA THR A 155 19.72 11.25 -6.45
C THR A 155 19.78 11.09 -4.94
N VAL A 156 19.85 9.85 -4.45
CA VAL A 156 19.79 9.55 -3.01
C VAL A 156 20.97 8.71 -2.57
N ALA A 157 21.46 8.98 -1.35
CA ALA A 157 22.46 8.15 -0.70
C ALA A 157 21.89 6.78 -0.35
N VAL A 158 22.68 5.74 -0.58
CA VAL A 158 22.36 4.35 -0.24
C VAL A 158 23.45 3.78 0.66
N GLU A 159 23.10 2.75 1.42
CA GLU A 159 24.01 2.08 2.34
C GLU A 159 23.90 0.56 2.23
N ARG A 160 24.78 -0.17 2.92
CA ARG A 160 24.67 -1.62 2.98
C ARG A 160 23.41 -2.01 3.73
N ARG A 161 22.77 -3.11 3.31
CA ARG A 161 21.63 -3.67 4.03
C ARG A 161 22.00 -4.01 5.48
N PRO A 162 21.32 -3.43 6.48
CA PRO A 162 21.56 -3.74 7.88
C PRO A 162 20.98 -5.10 8.30
N GLU A 163 21.50 -5.60 9.42
CA GLU A 163 20.82 -6.54 10.29
C GLU A 163 20.08 -5.75 11.37
N ILE A 164 18.87 -6.16 11.73
CA ILE A 164 18.04 -5.39 12.65
C ILE A 164 17.98 -6.09 14.00
N GLY A 165 18.38 -5.42 15.07
CA GLY A 165 18.04 -5.85 16.44
C GLY A 165 16.81 -5.12 16.92
N ALA A 166 15.73 -5.85 17.26
CA ALA A 166 14.42 -5.25 17.57
C ALA A 166 13.97 -5.55 19.00
N PHE A 167 13.35 -4.56 19.65
CA PHE A 167 12.82 -4.66 21.01
C PHE A 167 11.45 -3.98 21.09
N LEU A 168 10.44 -4.70 21.55
CA LEU A 168 9.16 -4.16 21.98
C LEU A 168 9.07 -4.30 23.50
N LEU A 169 9.01 -3.16 24.18
CA LEU A 169 9.00 -3.04 25.63
C LEU A 169 7.60 -2.69 26.10
N SER A 170 7.10 -3.37 27.14
CA SER A 170 5.81 -3.04 27.76
C SER A 170 5.97 -2.49 29.17
N PHE A 171 5.14 -1.50 29.48
CA PHE A 171 5.19 -0.75 30.74
C PHE A 171 3.82 -0.74 31.43
N GLU A 172 3.87 -0.65 32.76
CA GLU A 172 2.67 -0.62 33.60
C GLU A 172 1.96 0.73 33.56
N THR A 173 2.69 1.82 33.32
CA THR A 173 2.11 3.16 33.23
C THR A 173 2.55 3.88 31.98
N ARG A 174 1.72 4.81 31.51
CA ARG A 174 2.07 5.69 30.39
C ARG A 174 3.25 6.57 30.74
N GLU A 175 3.30 7.06 31.97
CA GLU A 175 4.37 7.91 32.50
C GLU A 175 5.71 7.18 32.40
N ALA A 176 5.76 5.90 32.81
CA ALA A 176 6.95 5.07 32.65
C ALA A 176 7.35 4.87 31.18
N THR A 177 6.38 4.73 30.27
CA THR A 177 6.66 4.61 28.83
C THR A 177 7.29 5.90 28.27
N LEU A 178 6.79 7.06 28.69
CA LEU A 178 7.30 8.38 28.28
C LEU A 178 8.70 8.64 28.87
N GLU A 179 8.90 8.32 30.14
CA GLU A 179 10.21 8.38 30.79
C GLU A 179 11.22 7.45 30.11
N ALA A 180 10.82 6.23 29.76
CA ALA A 180 11.65 5.30 29.01
C ALA A 180 12.01 5.84 27.63
N ALA A 181 11.06 6.42 26.89
CA ALA A 181 11.35 7.05 25.60
C ALA A 181 12.40 8.17 25.74
N ALA A 182 12.25 9.05 26.73
CA ALA A 182 13.22 10.10 27.02
C ALA A 182 14.57 9.53 27.49
N TRP A 183 14.57 8.45 28.25
CA TRP A 183 15.79 7.77 28.67
C TRP A 183 16.55 7.17 27.49
N VAL A 184 15.86 6.51 26.53
CA VAL A 184 16.51 5.96 25.33
C VAL A 184 17.21 7.06 24.55
N THR A 185 16.58 8.22 24.37
CA THR A 185 17.17 9.33 23.61
C THR A 185 18.35 9.97 24.33
N GLN A 186 18.34 10.04 25.67
CA GLN A 186 19.43 10.60 26.47
C GLN A 186 20.60 9.64 26.69
N ALA A 187 20.32 8.33 26.83
CA ALA A 187 21.34 7.31 27.08
C ALA A 187 22.10 6.90 25.81
N ALA A 188 21.52 7.18 24.63
CA ALA A 188 22.18 7.01 23.34
C ALA A 188 23.47 7.84 23.25
N GLY A 189 24.52 7.25 22.69
CA GLY A 189 25.87 7.83 22.62
C GLY A 189 26.73 7.63 23.88
N GLY A 190 26.12 7.28 25.02
CA GLY A 190 26.82 6.94 26.26
C GLY A 190 26.81 5.43 26.56
N ARG A 191 25.61 4.84 26.69
CA ARG A 191 25.43 3.43 27.08
C ARG A 191 25.35 2.48 25.87
N PHE A 192 24.85 2.98 24.75
CA PHE A 192 24.70 2.27 23.48
C PHE A 192 24.70 3.29 22.34
N ALA A 193 24.97 2.86 21.11
CA ALA A 193 24.91 3.73 19.94
C ALA A 193 23.47 4.17 19.64
N ALA A 194 23.28 5.22 18.84
CA ALA A 194 21.94 5.71 18.51
C ALA A 194 21.07 4.61 17.85
N PRO A 195 19.82 4.40 18.29
CA PRO A 195 18.90 3.48 17.63
C PRO A 195 18.52 3.97 16.23
N ALA A 196 18.05 3.06 15.38
CA ALA A 196 17.46 3.42 14.10
C ALA A 196 16.05 4.00 14.29
N ASN A 197 15.22 3.39 15.15
CA ASN A 197 13.88 3.86 15.49
C ASN A 197 13.64 3.88 16.99
N VAL A 198 12.88 4.87 17.46
CA VAL A 198 12.29 4.94 18.80
C VAL A 198 10.82 5.32 18.62
N LYS A 199 9.91 4.39 18.93
CA LYS A 199 8.48 4.56 18.71
C LYS A 199 7.67 4.23 19.95
N LEU A 200 6.85 5.16 20.41
CA LEU A 200 5.86 4.90 21.45
C LEU A 200 4.53 4.51 20.81
N LEU A 201 3.86 3.50 21.37
CA LEU A 201 2.54 3.02 20.97
C LEU A 201 1.58 3.08 22.16
N SER A 202 0.35 3.50 21.93
CA SER A 202 -0.72 3.37 22.92
C SER A 202 -1.08 1.90 23.17
N GLY A 203 -1.71 1.62 24.32
CA GLY A 203 -2.28 0.31 24.64
C GLY A 203 -3.18 -0.24 23.54
N SER A 204 -4.17 0.58 23.16
CA SER A 204 -5.13 0.33 22.09
C SER A 204 -4.48 -0.05 20.75
N HIS A 205 -3.39 0.62 20.36
CA HIS A 205 -2.71 0.34 19.10
C HIS A 205 -2.14 -1.09 19.05
N LEU A 206 -1.47 -1.56 20.12
CA LEU A 206 -0.92 -2.92 20.14
C LEU A 206 -2.03 -3.97 20.29
N GLU A 207 -3.06 -3.70 21.08
CA GLU A 207 -4.22 -4.59 21.20
C GLU A 207 -4.93 -4.79 19.86
N HIS A 208 -5.17 -3.70 19.13
CA HIS A 208 -5.70 -3.72 17.78
C HIS A 208 -4.79 -4.48 16.81
N SER A 209 -3.47 -4.26 16.87
CA SER A 209 -2.50 -4.99 16.05
C SER A 209 -2.54 -6.50 16.35
N ARG A 210 -2.58 -6.90 17.63
CA ARG A 210 -2.70 -8.31 18.05
C ARG A 210 -3.98 -8.96 17.54
N ARG A 211 -5.11 -8.26 17.57
CA ARG A 211 -6.37 -8.78 17.01
C ARG A 211 -6.26 -9.01 15.50
N VAL A 212 -5.59 -8.11 14.78
CA VAL A 212 -5.31 -8.29 13.35
C VAL A 212 -4.37 -9.45 13.10
N TRP A 213 -3.34 -9.61 13.93
CA TRP A 213 -2.41 -10.73 13.88
C TRP A 213 -3.07 -12.08 14.10
N GLN A 214 -3.96 -12.17 15.08
CA GLN A 214 -4.78 -13.35 15.33
C GLN A 214 -5.70 -13.67 14.15
N ASP A 215 -6.37 -12.66 13.55
CA ASP A 215 -7.13 -12.83 12.29
C ASP A 215 -6.24 -13.39 11.19
N GLU A 216 -5.04 -12.85 11.02
CA GLU A 216 -4.12 -13.30 9.99
C GLU A 216 -3.69 -14.75 10.20
N ASP A 217 -3.32 -15.12 11.42
CA ASP A 217 -2.81 -16.44 11.74
C ASP A 217 -3.90 -17.52 11.64
N ALA A 218 -5.16 -17.15 11.83
CA ALA A 218 -6.34 -18.02 11.70
C ALA A 218 -6.85 -18.20 10.26
N ARG A 219 -6.24 -17.58 9.25
CA ARG A 219 -6.76 -17.62 7.86
C ARG A 219 -6.67 -19.02 7.25
N GLU A 220 -7.83 -19.62 7.01
CA GLU A 220 -7.97 -20.88 6.26
C GLU A 220 -7.86 -20.71 4.74
N TRP A 221 -7.96 -19.49 4.18
CA TRP A 221 -7.76 -19.22 2.75
C TRP A 221 -6.28 -19.04 2.35
N ARG A 222 -5.34 -19.30 3.28
CA ARG A 222 -3.90 -19.30 3.01
C ARG A 222 -3.53 -20.58 2.24
N GLU A 223 -3.44 -20.50 0.92
CA GLU A 223 -2.68 -21.53 0.17
C GLU A 223 -1.16 -21.29 0.26
N HIS A 224 -0.72 -20.08 0.65
CA HIS A 224 0.70 -19.74 0.70
C HIS A 224 1.11 -18.94 1.95
N PRO A 225 2.32 -19.18 2.51
CA PRO A 225 2.87 -18.34 3.56
C PRO A 225 3.06 -16.92 3.02
N GLY A 226 2.49 -15.92 3.70
CA GLY A 226 2.53 -14.54 3.25
C GLY A 226 3.96 -14.04 3.00
N ALA A 227 4.31 -13.86 1.72
CA ALA A 227 5.64 -13.44 1.28
C ALA A 227 5.97 -11.97 1.62
N LEU A 228 5.04 -11.24 2.23
CA LEU A 228 5.12 -9.82 2.56
C LEU A 228 6.33 -9.43 3.44
N SER A 229 6.98 -10.41 4.08
CA SER A 229 8.13 -10.21 4.95
C SER A 229 9.29 -11.18 4.67
N SER A 230 9.39 -11.76 3.46
CA SER A 230 10.57 -12.56 3.10
C SER A 230 11.81 -11.65 2.96
N GLY A 231 12.72 -11.71 3.94
CA GLY A 231 13.86 -10.78 4.09
C GLY A 231 14.81 -10.69 2.89
N ALA A 232 14.72 -11.62 1.93
CA ALA A 232 15.58 -11.63 0.74
C ALA A 232 15.48 -10.34 -0.09
N MET A 233 14.28 -9.74 -0.18
CA MET A 233 13.98 -8.61 -1.06
C MET A 233 13.65 -7.31 -0.31
N LEU A 234 13.89 -7.29 1.00
CA LEU A 234 13.59 -6.17 1.89
C LEU A 234 14.87 -5.36 2.20
N PRO A 235 14.76 -4.14 2.74
CA PRO A 235 15.92 -3.31 3.04
C PRO A 235 16.80 -3.82 4.20
N TRP A 236 16.61 -5.04 4.69
CA TRP A 236 17.43 -5.67 5.73
C TRP A 236 17.75 -7.12 5.36
N THR A 237 18.76 -7.69 5.99
CA THR A 237 19.14 -9.12 5.81
C THR A 237 18.38 -10.04 6.74
N ARG A 238 18.21 -9.65 8.01
CA ARG A 238 17.42 -10.39 9.02
C ARG A 238 17.01 -9.47 10.17
N ILE A 239 16.15 -10.00 11.04
CA ILE A 239 15.75 -9.36 12.30
C ILE A 239 16.12 -10.32 13.44
N ALA A 240 16.97 -9.87 14.36
CA ALA A 240 17.35 -10.54 15.59
C ALA A 240 16.37 -10.15 16.71
N GLY A 241 15.87 -11.17 17.43
CA GLY A 241 14.97 -11.00 18.57
C GLY A 241 15.71 -10.69 19.88
N PRO A 242 15.02 -10.17 20.89
CA PRO A 242 15.62 -9.81 22.18
C PRO A 242 16.39 -10.95 22.87
N ALA A 243 15.92 -12.19 22.82
CA ALA A 243 16.58 -13.34 23.44
C ALA A 243 17.95 -13.63 22.80
N GLU A 244 18.06 -13.57 21.47
CA GLU A 244 19.33 -13.68 20.74
C GLU A 244 20.30 -12.56 21.12
N LEU A 245 19.77 -11.37 21.39
CA LEU A 245 20.52 -10.16 21.75
C LEU A 245 20.92 -10.12 23.24
N GLY A 246 20.54 -11.12 24.02
CA GLY A 246 20.89 -11.26 25.43
C GLY A 246 19.98 -10.52 26.41
N ALA A 247 18.79 -10.10 25.98
CA ALA A 247 17.80 -9.50 26.88
C ALA A 247 16.98 -10.57 27.64
N ARG A 248 16.56 -10.24 28.86
CA ARG A 248 15.62 -11.07 29.62
C ARG A 248 14.19 -10.84 29.12
N VAL A 249 13.65 -11.85 28.43
CA VAL A 249 12.29 -11.79 27.86
C VAL A 249 11.22 -12.26 28.85
N GLY A 250 9.98 -11.83 28.62
CA GLY A 250 8.84 -12.26 29.42
C GLY A 250 7.52 -12.03 28.69
N ALA A 251 6.45 -12.66 29.19
CA ALA A 251 5.10 -12.41 28.71
C ALA A 251 4.66 -10.97 29.03
N ASP A 252 3.70 -10.49 28.26
CA ASP A 252 3.13 -9.17 28.46
C ASP A 252 2.31 -9.07 29.76
N ARG A 253 2.07 -7.83 30.21
CA ARG A 253 1.25 -7.53 31.38
C ARG A 253 -0.23 -7.43 30.96
N PRO A 254 -1.17 -7.94 31.76
CA PRO A 254 -2.62 -7.78 31.49
C PRO A 254 -3.12 -6.34 31.44
N HIS A 255 -2.36 -5.39 32.00
CA HIS A 255 -2.72 -3.96 32.09
C HIS A 255 -1.59 -3.05 31.58
N ALA A 256 -0.89 -3.43 30.50
CA ALA A 256 0.10 -2.55 29.91
C ALA A 256 -0.57 -1.30 29.31
N HIS A 257 -0.18 -0.12 29.79
CA HIS A 257 -0.77 1.16 29.37
C HIS A 257 -0.02 1.82 28.19
N GLY A 258 1.20 1.37 27.91
CA GLY A 258 2.01 1.87 26.80
C GLY A 258 3.14 0.92 26.44
N TYR A 259 3.58 1.04 25.19
CA TYR A 259 4.67 0.25 24.63
C TYR A 259 5.72 1.14 23.98
N LEU A 260 6.97 0.71 24.03
CA LEU A 260 8.09 1.36 23.35
C LEU A 260 8.76 0.34 22.43
N TYR A 261 8.72 0.61 21.13
CA TYR A 261 9.46 -0.14 20.12
C TYR A 261 10.78 0.59 19.82
N VAL A 262 11.89 -0.13 19.95
CA VAL A 262 13.24 0.36 19.66
C VAL A 262 13.94 -0.66 18.76
N ASP A 263 14.56 -0.20 17.69
CA ASP A 263 15.41 -1.06 16.87
C ASP A 263 16.74 -0.42 16.47
N PHE A 264 17.70 -1.27 16.09
CA PHE A 264 19.08 -0.91 15.78
C PHE A 264 19.50 -1.59 14.49
N PHE A 265 20.36 -0.91 13.70
CA PHE A 265 20.99 -1.45 12.50
C PHE A 265 22.37 -2.07 12.74
N ASP A 266 22.84 -2.01 13.99
CA ASP A 266 24.06 -2.62 14.48
C ASP A 266 23.68 -3.55 15.64
N LEU A 267 24.04 -4.84 15.50
CA LEU A 267 23.71 -5.86 16.50
C LEU A 267 24.52 -5.71 17.79
N ASP A 268 25.72 -5.13 17.75
CA ASP A 268 26.51 -4.85 18.95
C ASP A 268 25.91 -3.67 19.73
N ALA A 269 25.39 -2.66 19.03
CA ALA A 269 24.58 -1.61 19.64
C ALA A 269 23.30 -2.19 20.27
N ALA A 270 22.62 -3.10 19.56
CA ALA A 270 21.44 -3.79 20.08
C ALA A 270 21.75 -4.62 21.34
N ARG A 271 22.87 -5.34 21.38
CA ARG A 271 23.33 -6.09 22.56
C ARG A 271 23.70 -5.15 23.72
N ALA A 272 24.30 -3.99 23.43
CA ALA A 272 24.60 -2.98 24.44
C ALA A 272 23.30 -2.38 25.03
N PHE A 273 22.29 -2.17 24.19
CA PHE A 273 20.96 -1.77 24.63
C PHE A 273 20.33 -2.84 25.52
N ALA A 274 20.35 -4.11 25.11
CA ALA A 274 19.85 -5.24 25.90
C ALA A 274 20.46 -5.29 27.31
N ARG A 275 21.78 -5.12 27.44
CA ARG A 275 22.49 -5.03 28.74
C ARG A 275 22.13 -3.79 29.56
N SER A 276 21.64 -2.73 28.91
CA SER A 276 21.28 -1.47 29.54
C SER A 276 19.83 -1.41 30.01
N LEU A 277 19.00 -2.39 29.64
CA LEU A 277 17.57 -2.42 29.99
C LEU A 277 17.32 -2.48 31.51
N ASP A 278 18.26 -2.98 32.30
CA ASP A 278 18.18 -2.96 33.77
C ASP A 278 18.18 -1.53 34.35
N TYR A 279 18.63 -0.54 33.58
CA TYR A 279 18.61 0.88 33.94
C TYR A 279 17.43 1.65 33.31
N CYS A 280 16.59 0.98 32.52
CA CYS A 280 15.46 1.60 31.87
C CYS A 280 14.36 1.90 32.91
N PRO A 281 13.84 3.15 32.97
CA PRO A 281 12.75 3.51 33.87
C PRO A 281 11.54 2.59 33.72
N GLY A 282 10.83 2.34 34.83
CA GLY A 282 9.60 1.53 34.82
C GLY A 282 9.78 0.01 34.70
N SER A 283 11.02 -0.48 34.64
CA SER A 283 11.34 -1.92 34.61
C SER A 283 10.52 -2.69 33.55
N PRO A 284 10.77 -2.42 32.26
CA PRO A 284 9.95 -2.96 31.18
C PRO A 284 9.96 -4.49 31.12
N ARG A 285 8.86 -5.08 30.61
CA ARG A 285 8.91 -6.44 30.06
C ARG A 285 9.36 -6.36 28.61
N VAL A 286 10.23 -7.28 28.20
CA VAL A 286 10.72 -7.38 26.82
C VAL A 286 10.00 -8.52 26.12
N LEU A 287 9.25 -8.21 25.06
CA LEU A 287 8.37 -9.15 24.38
C LEU A 287 9.10 -9.81 23.20
N GLU A 288 9.33 -11.12 23.23
CA GLU A 288 10.15 -11.79 22.19
C GLU A 288 9.47 -11.79 20.82
N ALA A 289 8.34 -12.48 20.70
CA ALA A 289 7.67 -12.71 19.41
C ALA A 289 7.17 -11.39 18.79
N GLU A 290 6.60 -10.50 19.60
CA GLU A 290 6.11 -9.21 19.13
C GLU A 290 7.22 -8.25 18.71
N SER A 291 8.43 -8.33 19.29
CA SER A 291 9.58 -7.52 18.82
C SER A 291 9.91 -7.85 17.36
N VAL A 292 10.02 -9.14 17.04
CA VAL A 292 10.36 -9.62 15.70
C VAL A 292 9.19 -9.37 14.73
N ARG A 293 7.96 -9.68 15.14
CA ARG A 293 6.78 -9.49 14.27
C ARG A 293 6.53 -8.02 13.95
N PHE A 294 6.57 -7.14 14.94
CA PHE A 294 6.38 -5.71 14.73
C PHE A 294 7.46 -5.13 13.79
N GLY A 295 8.72 -5.55 13.98
CA GLY A 295 9.81 -5.20 13.06
C GLY A 295 9.59 -5.73 11.64
N ALA A 296 9.13 -6.98 11.49
CA ALA A 296 8.88 -7.61 10.19
C ALA A 296 7.66 -7.01 9.45
N GLU A 297 6.68 -6.50 10.19
CA GLU A 297 5.46 -5.91 9.65
C GLU A 297 5.50 -4.38 9.56
N ARG A 298 6.68 -3.76 9.67
CA ARG A 298 6.85 -2.30 9.62
C ARG A 298 6.30 -1.60 8.36
N PHE A 299 6.02 -2.36 7.29
CA PHE A 299 5.35 -1.90 6.07
C PHE A 299 3.82 -2.10 6.06
N ARG A 300 3.22 -2.42 7.21
CA ARG A 300 1.76 -2.55 7.40
C ARG A 300 1.23 -1.64 8.51
N PRO A 301 1.61 -0.34 8.54
CA PRO A 301 1.23 0.56 9.64
C PRO A 301 -0.29 0.76 9.77
N MET A 302 -1.02 0.55 8.68
CA MET A 302 -2.46 0.81 8.59
C MET A 302 -3.31 -0.46 8.75
N GLN A 303 -2.72 -1.56 9.20
CA GLN A 303 -3.42 -2.84 9.32
C GLN A 303 -4.60 -2.83 10.29
N THR A 304 -4.58 -1.94 11.29
CA THR A 304 -5.67 -1.75 12.24
C THR A 304 -6.94 -1.18 11.60
N LYS A 305 -6.87 -0.55 10.41
CA LYS A 305 -8.06 -0.15 9.63
C LYS A 305 -8.99 -1.34 9.33
N ARG A 306 -8.51 -2.57 9.43
CA ARG A 306 -9.38 -3.76 9.30
C ARG A 306 -10.47 -3.85 10.36
N LEU A 307 -10.27 -3.21 11.51
CA LEU A 307 -11.16 -3.29 12.67
C LEU A 307 -12.37 -2.35 12.59
N GLY A 308 -12.35 -1.39 11.67
CA GLY A 308 -13.44 -0.43 11.46
C GLY A 308 -13.52 -0.03 9.99
N PRO A 309 -14.68 0.35 9.45
CA PRO A 309 -14.78 0.64 8.02
C PRO A 309 -13.97 1.89 7.63
N GLY A 310 -13.63 2.78 8.57
CA GLY A 310 -12.70 3.90 8.37
C GLY A 310 -11.61 4.01 9.43
N LEU A 311 -10.55 4.74 9.10
CA LEU A 311 -9.52 5.22 10.02
C LEU A 311 -9.26 6.69 9.67
N LEU A 312 -9.25 7.55 10.67
CA LEU A 312 -8.82 8.95 10.55
C LEU A 312 -7.58 9.15 11.43
N ALA A 313 -6.77 10.14 11.10
CA ALA A 313 -5.59 10.48 11.87
C ALA A 313 -5.26 11.97 11.80
N ALA A 314 -4.74 12.50 12.90
CA ALA A 314 -4.00 13.75 12.92
C ALA A 314 -2.50 13.45 12.95
N GLU A 315 -1.77 13.90 11.94
CA GLU A 315 -0.32 13.76 11.84
C GLU A 315 0.35 15.08 12.22
N ILE A 316 1.05 15.10 13.35
CA ILE A 316 1.52 16.32 14.02
C ILE A 316 3.01 16.20 14.30
N VAL A 317 3.80 17.17 13.86
CA VAL A 317 5.20 17.34 14.27
C VAL A 317 5.25 18.33 15.43
N MET A 318 5.94 17.97 16.52
CA MET A 318 6.11 18.84 17.69
C MET A 318 7.45 18.61 18.39
N PRO A 319 7.89 19.50 19.29
CA PRO A 319 9.01 19.18 20.19
C PRO A 319 8.71 17.92 21.01
N ALA A 320 9.65 16.97 21.07
CA ALA A 320 9.48 15.71 21.79
C ALA A 320 9.15 15.93 23.28
N ALA A 321 9.70 16.99 23.88
CA ALA A 321 9.44 17.39 25.25
C ALA A 321 7.96 17.75 25.54
N ASN A 322 7.17 18.06 24.51
CA ASN A 322 5.76 18.42 24.67
C ASN A 322 4.82 17.22 24.53
N VAL A 323 5.31 16.07 24.03
CA VAL A 323 4.52 14.84 23.88
C VAL A 323 3.87 14.38 25.19
N PRO A 324 4.57 14.37 26.35
CA PRO A 324 3.98 13.95 27.64
C PRO A 324 2.76 14.78 28.05
N ALA A 325 2.74 16.07 27.71
CA ALA A 325 1.62 16.96 28.03
C ALA A 325 0.51 16.91 26.96
N PHE A 326 0.88 16.69 25.69
CA PHE A 326 -0.05 16.63 24.57
C PHE A 326 -0.91 15.36 24.57
N LEU A 327 -0.30 14.17 24.73
CA LEU A 327 -1.02 12.89 24.58
C LEU A 327 -2.25 12.77 25.51
N PRO A 328 -2.16 13.05 26.83
CA PRO A 328 -3.33 13.00 27.70
C PRO A 328 -4.45 13.97 27.29
N ALA A 329 -4.08 15.16 26.81
CA ALA A 329 -5.03 16.16 26.34
C ALA A 329 -5.70 15.72 25.02
N ALA A 330 -4.94 15.10 24.12
CA ALA A 330 -5.43 14.54 22.86
C ALA A 330 -6.42 13.39 23.10
N GLU A 331 -6.06 12.45 23.98
CA GLU A 331 -6.93 11.34 24.37
C GLU A 331 -8.22 11.83 25.02
N THR A 332 -8.13 12.81 25.93
CA THR A 332 -9.31 13.42 26.56
C THR A 332 -10.23 14.06 25.52
N LEU A 333 -9.66 14.77 24.54
CA LEU A 333 -10.42 15.40 23.45
C LEU A 333 -11.14 14.34 22.61
N ALA A 334 -10.42 13.28 22.20
CA ALA A 334 -10.99 12.19 21.42
C ALA A 334 -12.08 11.44 22.19
N ALA A 335 -11.82 11.05 23.44
CA ALA A 335 -12.78 10.35 24.29
C ALA A 335 -14.06 11.18 24.53
N ASN A 336 -13.94 12.51 24.66
CA ASN A 336 -15.10 13.41 24.76
C ASN A 336 -15.93 13.46 23.47
N ALA A 337 -15.33 13.22 22.31
CA ALA A 337 -16.01 13.13 21.02
C ALA A 337 -16.53 11.71 20.72
N GLY A 338 -16.10 10.70 21.48
CA GLY A 338 -16.48 9.29 21.34
C GLY A 338 -15.37 8.32 20.91
N PRO A 339 -14.47 8.65 19.96
CA PRO A 339 -13.43 7.70 19.55
C PRO A 339 -12.30 7.53 20.56
N GLU A 340 -11.70 6.34 20.59
CA GLU A 340 -10.45 6.03 21.29
C GLU A 340 -9.26 6.25 20.34
N LEU A 341 -8.15 6.81 20.85
CA LEU A 341 -6.94 7.03 20.07
C LEU A 341 -6.07 5.77 20.02
N ASP A 342 -5.64 5.41 18.81
CA ASP A 342 -4.54 4.51 18.50
C ASP A 342 -3.29 5.35 18.20
N ALA A 343 -2.69 5.94 19.23
CA ALA A 343 -1.58 6.86 19.07
C ALA A 343 -0.25 6.13 18.80
N GLU A 344 0.48 6.59 17.78
CA GLU A 344 1.89 6.23 17.53
C GLU A 344 2.74 7.51 17.57
N VAL A 345 3.89 7.46 18.24
CA VAL A 345 4.83 8.60 18.29
C VAL A 345 6.21 8.16 17.84
N TYR A 346 6.71 8.79 16.79
CA TYR A 346 8.08 8.62 16.30
C TYR A 346 8.95 9.72 16.89
N TYR A 347 9.92 9.35 17.71
CA TYR A 347 10.94 10.29 18.19
C TYR A 347 12.03 10.44 17.14
N LEU A 348 12.60 11.64 17.05
CA LEU A 348 13.70 11.98 16.14
C LEU A 348 14.90 12.49 16.93
N ALA A 349 16.11 12.30 16.40
CA ALA A 349 17.33 12.72 17.07
C ALA A 349 17.49 14.25 17.20
N ASP A 350 16.78 15.02 16.36
CA ASP A 350 16.74 16.49 16.42
C ASP A 350 15.89 17.05 17.58
N GLY A 351 15.38 16.19 18.47
CA GLY A 351 14.52 16.56 19.59
C GLY A 351 13.07 16.83 19.21
N SER A 352 12.68 16.58 17.96
CA SER A 352 11.28 16.59 17.54
C SER A 352 10.64 15.20 17.56
N ALA A 353 9.31 15.17 17.49
CA ALA A 353 8.52 13.96 17.39
C ALA A 353 7.42 14.11 16.35
N LEU A 354 7.13 13.04 15.62
CA LEU A 354 5.94 12.90 14.78
C LEU A 354 4.90 12.07 15.54
N VAL A 355 3.82 12.71 15.96
CA VAL A 355 2.66 12.09 16.60
C VAL A 355 1.61 11.79 15.55
N ILE A 356 1.26 10.52 15.39
CA ILE A 356 0.14 10.03 14.60
C ILE A 356 -0.98 9.68 15.58
N ALA A 357 -1.92 10.59 15.79
CA ALA A 357 -3.10 10.36 16.61
C ALA A 357 -4.21 9.78 15.73
N ALA A 358 -4.14 8.46 15.48
CA ALA A 358 -5.13 7.73 14.69
C ALA A 358 -6.31 7.28 15.54
N TYR A 359 -7.46 7.05 14.91
CA TYR A 359 -8.64 6.47 15.55
C TYR A 359 -9.56 5.81 14.51
N LEU A 360 -10.17 4.70 14.91
CA LEU A 360 -11.16 3.99 14.10
C LEU A 360 -12.45 4.80 14.01
N THR A 361 -13.12 4.72 12.87
CA THR A 361 -14.38 5.43 12.63
C THR A 361 -15.32 4.61 11.76
N ASP A 362 -16.62 4.92 11.88
CA ASP A 362 -17.65 4.34 11.05
C ASP A 362 -18.28 5.35 10.10
N HIS A 363 -17.72 5.45 8.89
CA HIS A 363 -18.22 6.33 7.84
C HIS A 363 -19.55 5.87 7.19
N ARG A 364 -20.15 4.77 7.66
CA ARG A 364 -21.51 4.35 7.31
C ARG A 364 -22.56 4.93 8.26
N SER A 365 -22.13 5.45 9.41
CA SER A 365 -22.96 6.11 10.41
C SER A 365 -22.93 7.62 10.24
N GLY A 366 -24.04 8.30 10.49
CA GLY A 366 -24.08 9.77 10.53
C GLY A 366 -23.17 10.38 11.61
N ALA A 367 -22.80 9.60 12.63
CA ALA A 367 -21.82 9.99 13.66
C ALA A 367 -20.43 10.33 13.07
N PHE A 368 -20.12 9.84 11.87
CA PHE A 368 -18.90 10.17 11.13
C PHE A 368 -18.66 11.68 10.96
N ALA A 369 -19.74 12.48 10.88
CA ALA A 369 -19.61 13.93 10.78
C ALA A 369 -18.87 14.54 11.98
N ILE A 370 -19.02 13.96 13.18
CA ILE A 370 -18.28 14.36 14.38
C ILE A 370 -16.85 13.82 14.33
N ASP A 371 -16.67 12.55 13.94
CA ASP A 371 -15.35 11.91 13.83
C ASP A 371 -14.42 12.69 12.88
N LEU A 372 -14.97 13.25 11.80
CA LEU A 372 -14.23 14.07 10.83
C LEU A 372 -13.63 15.34 11.45
N LEU A 373 -14.22 15.87 12.53
CA LEU A 373 -13.77 17.09 13.19
C LEU A 373 -12.72 16.83 14.28
N VAL A 374 -12.56 15.59 14.73
CA VAL A 374 -11.59 15.25 15.79
C VAL A 374 -10.15 15.50 15.31
N ALA A 375 -9.77 15.07 14.10
CA ALA A 375 -8.42 15.29 13.58
C ALA A 375 -8.05 16.78 13.45
N PRO A 376 -8.87 17.66 12.84
CA PRO A 376 -8.63 19.11 12.88
C PRO A 376 -8.55 19.70 14.30
N ALA A 377 -9.36 19.20 15.24
CA ALA A 377 -9.34 19.66 16.63
C ALA A 377 -8.05 19.25 17.36
N LEU A 378 -7.52 18.05 17.09
CA LEU A 378 -6.22 17.60 17.59
C LEU A 378 -5.06 18.45 17.05
N VAL A 379 -5.11 18.80 15.76
CA VAL A 379 -4.15 19.71 15.14
C VAL A 379 -4.20 21.10 15.79
N ASP A 380 -5.40 21.69 15.95
CA ASP A 380 -5.54 23.01 16.57
C ASP A 380 -5.10 22.99 18.04
N LEU A 381 -5.41 21.93 18.79
CA LEU A 381 -4.92 21.71 20.16
C LEU A 381 -3.39 21.71 20.21
N ALA A 382 -2.75 20.93 19.34
CA ALA A 382 -1.29 20.84 19.28
C ALA A 382 -0.65 22.19 18.97
N MET A 383 -1.19 22.93 17.99
CA MET A 383 -0.65 24.23 17.58
C MET A 383 -0.84 25.31 18.63
N THR A 384 -1.98 25.32 19.33
CA THR A 384 -2.32 26.40 20.26
C THR A 384 -1.72 26.23 21.65
N ARG A 385 -1.50 24.99 22.11
CA ARG A 385 -1.07 24.71 23.49
C ARG A 385 0.29 24.02 23.60
N PHE A 386 0.74 23.33 22.56
CA PHE A 386 1.88 22.41 22.66
C PHE A 386 2.95 22.63 21.58
N GLY A 387 2.91 23.75 20.86
CA GLY A 387 3.93 24.09 19.85
C GLY A 387 4.02 23.08 18.69
N GLY A 388 2.97 22.30 18.46
CA GLY A 388 2.89 21.37 17.34
C GLY A 388 2.53 22.06 16.03
N ARG A 389 2.65 21.33 14.93
CA ARG A 389 2.24 21.74 13.58
C ARG A 389 1.83 20.52 12.76
N PRO A 390 0.92 20.67 11.79
CA PRO A 390 0.64 19.62 10.81
C PRO A 390 1.93 19.07 10.19
N TYR A 391 2.06 17.75 10.05
CA TYR A 391 3.18 17.13 9.33
C TYR A 391 3.10 17.40 7.82
N VAL A 392 1.91 17.35 7.24
CA VAL A 392 1.62 17.68 5.83
C VAL A 392 0.33 18.50 5.81
N LEU A 393 0.20 19.44 4.88
CA LEU A 393 -1.02 20.25 4.79
C LEU A 393 -2.04 19.61 3.86
N GLY A 394 -1.60 19.16 2.69
CA GLY A 394 -2.49 18.69 1.64
C GLY A 394 -3.52 19.75 1.29
N ARG A 395 -4.69 19.27 0.93
CA ARG A 395 -5.88 20.11 0.73
C ARG A 395 -6.57 20.42 2.07
N TRP A 396 -6.79 19.40 2.89
CA TRP A 396 -7.62 19.45 4.08
C TRP A 396 -7.06 20.34 5.19
N GLN A 397 -5.73 20.44 5.33
CA GLN A 397 -5.10 21.27 6.35
C GLN A 397 -4.46 22.53 5.73
N ALA A 398 -4.70 22.83 4.45
CA ALA A 398 -4.15 24.00 3.76
C ALA A 398 -4.50 25.34 4.45
N ALA A 399 -5.60 25.39 5.21
CA ALA A 399 -5.99 26.56 5.98
C ALA A 399 -5.00 26.91 7.12
N TRP A 400 -4.20 25.95 7.59
CA TRP A 400 -3.17 26.15 8.61
C TRP A 400 -1.81 26.59 8.06
N PHE A 401 -1.69 26.83 6.75
CA PHE A 401 -0.43 27.21 6.08
C PHE A 401 0.34 28.31 6.83
N ARG A 402 -0.29 29.46 7.09
CA ARG A 402 0.37 30.60 7.77
C ARG A 402 0.73 30.34 9.23
N ARG A 403 0.13 29.31 9.86
CA ARG A 403 0.45 28.91 11.23
C ARG A 403 1.54 27.82 11.29
N ARG A 404 1.77 27.10 10.19
CA ARG A 404 2.80 26.05 10.10
C ARG A 404 4.22 26.61 9.97
N PHE A 405 4.35 27.71 9.22
CA PHE A 405 5.63 28.34 8.89
C PHE A 405 5.80 29.65 9.66
N THR A 406 7.05 30.13 9.75
CA THR A 406 7.31 31.49 10.24
C THR A 406 6.65 32.51 9.29
N ALA A 407 6.39 33.73 9.76
CA ALA A 407 5.79 34.76 8.91
C ALA A 407 6.64 35.02 7.64
N ALA A 408 7.96 35.12 7.82
CA ALA A 408 8.91 35.33 6.73
C ALA A 408 8.92 34.16 5.73
N ASP A 409 8.94 32.91 6.21
CA ASP A 409 8.91 31.73 5.35
C ASP A 409 7.57 31.61 4.60
N ALA A 410 6.46 31.86 5.29
CA ALA A 410 5.13 31.81 4.69
C ALA A 410 5.00 32.83 3.54
N ASP A 411 5.47 34.06 3.75
CA ASP A 411 5.43 35.11 2.74
C ASP A 411 6.37 34.78 1.57
N ARG A 412 7.58 34.26 1.85
CA ARG A 412 8.52 33.81 0.82
C ARG A 412 7.96 32.68 -0.03
N LEU A 413 7.40 31.64 0.58
CA LEU A 413 6.83 30.47 -0.12
C LEU A 413 5.60 30.87 -0.96
N LEU A 414 4.78 31.80 -0.46
CA LEU A 414 3.64 32.34 -1.21
C LEU A 414 4.10 33.15 -2.42
N ALA A 415 5.10 34.03 -2.24
CA ALA A 415 5.70 34.78 -3.35
C ALA A 415 6.33 33.84 -4.39
N THR A 416 6.98 32.77 -3.93
CA THR A 416 7.54 31.70 -4.77
C THR A 416 6.46 31.06 -5.63
N LYS A 417 5.35 30.62 -5.02
CA LYS A 417 4.21 30.04 -5.74
C LYS A 417 3.61 31.01 -6.76
N GLN A 418 3.41 32.27 -6.39
CA GLN A 418 2.82 33.28 -7.26
C GLN A 418 3.68 33.60 -8.49
N ARG A 419 5.00 33.60 -8.34
CA ARG A 419 5.93 33.85 -9.45
C ARG A 419 6.12 32.61 -10.34
N LEU A 420 6.18 31.42 -9.76
CA LEU A 420 6.33 30.18 -10.52
C LEU A 420 5.06 29.80 -11.29
N ASP A 421 3.90 29.97 -10.67
CA ASP A 421 2.62 29.50 -11.21
C ASP A 421 1.52 30.56 -11.01
N PRO A 422 1.62 31.69 -11.73
CA PRO A 422 0.66 32.80 -11.61
C PRO A 422 -0.77 32.39 -12.03
N ALA A 423 -0.89 31.41 -12.92
CA ALA A 423 -2.16 30.85 -13.36
C ALA A 423 -2.75 29.79 -12.39
N ALA A 424 -2.03 29.43 -11.32
CA ALA A 424 -2.42 28.43 -10.32
C ALA A 424 -2.81 27.08 -10.94
N LEU A 425 -2.02 26.60 -11.91
CA LEU A 425 -2.19 25.34 -12.63
C LEU A 425 -1.79 24.12 -11.80
N LEU A 426 -0.71 24.24 -11.03
CA LEU A 426 -0.15 23.12 -10.27
C LEU A 426 -0.84 22.98 -8.92
N SER A 427 -1.46 21.81 -8.69
CA SER A 427 -1.98 21.34 -7.40
C SER A 427 -2.83 22.38 -6.68
N ARG A 428 -3.81 22.98 -7.39
CA ARG A 428 -4.65 24.06 -6.86
C ARG A 428 -5.36 23.67 -5.56
N GLY A 429 -5.19 24.50 -4.54
CA GLY A 429 -5.76 24.31 -3.20
C GLY A 429 -5.06 23.23 -2.37
N VAL A 430 -3.88 22.77 -2.80
CA VAL A 430 -2.95 21.95 -2.03
C VAL A 430 -1.86 22.87 -1.47
N LEU A 431 -1.46 22.66 -0.22
CA LEU A 431 -0.52 23.48 0.56
C LEU A 431 -1.02 24.90 0.86
N PHE A 432 -1.56 25.60 -0.15
CA PHE A 432 -2.00 26.99 -0.08
C PHE A 432 -3.52 27.12 -0.18
N GLY A 433 -4.17 27.35 0.96
CA GLY A 433 -5.60 27.67 1.05
C GLY A 433 -6.53 26.50 0.72
N PHE A 434 -7.59 26.35 1.51
CA PHE A 434 -8.57 25.29 1.29
C PHE A 434 -9.70 25.79 0.38
N ARG A 435 -9.96 25.07 -0.73
CA ARG A 435 -11.07 25.36 -1.65
C ARG A 435 -11.76 24.09 -2.10
N LEU A 436 -13.09 24.06 -1.94
CA LEU A 436 -14.00 23.01 -2.42
C LEU A 436 -15.17 23.66 -3.20
N ARG A 437 -15.77 22.91 -4.12
CA ARG A 437 -16.92 23.37 -4.92
C ARG A 437 -18.26 23.24 -4.18
N GLY A 438 -19.18 24.16 -4.47
CA GLY A 438 -20.58 24.12 -4.04
C GLY A 438 -20.79 24.54 -2.58
N ALA A 439 -22.08 24.65 -2.19
CA ALA A 439 -22.47 25.05 -0.84
C ALA A 439 -21.94 24.10 0.24
N LEU A 440 -21.99 22.78 0.01
CA LEU A 440 -21.42 21.77 0.91
C LEU A 440 -19.89 21.90 1.02
N GLY A 441 -19.21 22.24 -0.07
CA GLY A 441 -17.78 22.54 -0.07
C GLY A 441 -17.44 23.77 0.78
N ALA A 442 -18.23 24.83 0.70
CA ALA A 442 -18.04 26.03 1.52
C ALA A 442 -18.26 25.76 3.02
N ILE A 443 -19.30 25.00 3.38
CA ILE A 443 -19.58 24.59 4.77
C ILE A 443 -18.43 23.72 5.32
N THR A 444 -17.97 22.76 4.52
CA THR A 444 -16.83 21.91 4.87
C THR A 444 -15.56 22.75 5.04
N ALA A 445 -15.35 23.74 4.17
CA ALA A 445 -14.22 24.67 4.28
C ALA A 445 -14.23 25.53 5.54
N ALA A 446 -15.39 26.01 5.97
CA ALA A 446 -15.54 26.73 7.22
C ALA A 446 -15.19 25.83 8.44
N SER A 447 -15.54 24.54 8.36
CA SER A 447 -15.28 23.57 9.45
C SER A 447 -13.81 23.15 9.55
N PHE A 448 -13.05 23.24 8.46
CA PHE A 448 -11.61 22.96 8.38
C PHE A 448 -10.80 24.27 8.40
N SER A 449 -11.06 25.14 9.38
CA SER A 449 -10.36 26.42 9.54
C SER A 449 -9.65 26.53 10.90
N PRO A 450 -8.51 27.24 11.01
CA PRO A 450 -7.81 27.39 12.27
C PRO A 450 -8.62 28.16 13.31
N GLY A 451 -8.66 27.68 14.56
CA GLY A 451 -9.33 28.38 15.65
C GLY A 451 -10.86 28.33 15.61
N VAL A 452 -11.47 27.24 15.11
CA VAL A 452 -12.91 27.01 15.27
C VAL A 452 -13.25 27.08 16.77
N ALA A 453 -13.86 28.19 17.18
CA ALA A 453 -14.20 28.50 18.57
C ALA A 453 -15.04 27.39 19.25
N PHE A 454 -15.71 26.56 18.45
CA PHE A 454 -16.48 25.39 18.89
C PHE A 454 -15.65 24.36 19.67
N PHE A 455 -14.37 24.13 19.34
CA PHE A 455 -13.56 23.06 19.96
C PHE A 455 -12.81 23.45 21.24
N ARG A 456 -12.64 24.75 21.51
CA ARG A 456 -12.03 25.20 22.78
C ARG A 456 -12.85 24.78 24.01
N GLY A 457 -14.17 24.65 23.87
CA GLY A 457 -15.08 24.16 24.93
C GLY A 457 -15.17 22.63 25.06
N VAL A 458 -14.66 21.88 24.09
CA VAL A 458 -14.71 20.40 24.07
C VAL A 458 -13.63 19.79 24.98
N GLY A 459 -12.49 20.46 25.10
CA GLY A 459 -11.43 20.08 26.03
C GLY A 459 -11.73 20.39 27.51
N SER A 460 -12.74 21.21 27.82
CA SER A 460 -13.06 21.65 29.19
C SER A 460 -14.20 20.88 29.86
N GLY A 461 -14.59 19.71 29.34
CA GLY A 461 -15.62 18.84 29.92
C GLY A 461 -17.08 19.30 29.75
N GLY A 462 -17.35 20.61 29.82
CA GLY A 462 -18.71 21.19 29.83
C GLY A 462 -19.55 20.94 28.56
N MET A 463 -18.94 20.73 27.39
CA MET A 463 -19.66 20.44 26.13
C MET A 463 -19.67 18.95 25.74
N SER A 464 -18.96 18.08 26.48
CA SER A 464 -18.83 16.66 26.16
C SER A 464 -20.18 15.91 26.18
N GLY A 465 -21.07 16.26 27.11
CA GLY A 465 -22.42 15.69 27.20
C GLY A 465 -23.27 16.01 25.96
N LEU A 466 -23.20 17.26 25.49
CA LEU A 466 -23.91 17.70 24.28
C LEU A 466 -23.35 17.02 23.03
N LEU A 467 -22.04 16.88 22.91
CA LEU A 467 -21.41 16.17 21.78
C LEU A 467 -21.77 14.69 21.76
N ARG A 468 -21.77 14.02 22.91
CA ARG A 468 -22.20 12.61 23.01
C ARG A 468 -23.69 12.45 22.66
N ALA A 469 -24.54 13.36 23.10
CA ALA A 469 -25.95 13.38 22.73
C ALA A 469 -26.14 13.61 21.22
N ALA A 470 -25.43 14.57 20.63
CA ALA A 470 -25.44 14.84 19.20
C ALA A 470 -24.90 13.64 18.40
N ARG A 471 -23.84 12.98 18.86
CA ARG A 471 -23.31 11.74 18.29
C ARG A 471 -24.37 10.64 18.30
N GLY A 472 -25.04 10.43 19.43
CA GLY A 472 -26.12 9.46 19.55
C GLY A 472 -27.27 9.73 18.59
N ALA A 473 -27.70 11.00 18.47
CA ALA A 473 -28.72 11.40 17.52
C ALA A 473 -28.30 11.16 16.06
N LEU A 474 -27.07 11.57 15.70
CA LEU A 474 -26.51 11.38 14.35
C LEU A 474 -26.27 9.90 14.01
N ALA A 475 -25.97 9.06 15.00
CA ALA A 475 -25.74 7.63 14.80
C ALA A 475 -26.96 6.90 14.23
N GLY A 476 -28.18 7.41 14.47
CA GLY A 476 -29.42 6.89 13.86
C GLY A 476 -29.52 7.15 12.35
N PHE A 477 -28.74 8.08 11.80
CA PHE A 477 -28.75 8.44 10.39
C PHE A 477 -27.66 7.71 9.59
N GLY A 478 -27.84 7.67 8.27
CA GLY A 478 -26.85 7.17 7.33
C GLY A 478 -25.66 8.10 7.17
N GLY A 479 -24.46 7.54 7.26
CA GLY A 479 -23.23 8.16 6.81
C GLY A 479 -23.01 7.99 5.30
N PRO A 480 -21.95 8.62 4.75
CA PRO A 480 -21.67 8.61 3.31
C PRO A 480 -21.45 7.21 2.70
N ALA A 481 -21.09 6.20 3.49
CA ALA A 481 -20.96 4.82 3.01
C ALA A 481 -22.06 3.88 3.53
N ARG A 482 -23.21 4.40 3.95
CA ARG A 482 -24.33 3.54 4.37
C ARG A 482 -24.67 2.54 3.25
N GLY A 483 -24.77 1.26 3.60
CA GLY A 483 -25.05 0.18 2.65
C GLY A 483 -23.84 -0.38 1.91
N ARG A 484 -22.62 0.16 2.12
CA ARG A 484 -21.41 -0.26 1.39
C ARG A 484 -20.57 -1.35 2.07
N GLY A 485 -21.03 -1.91 3.19
CA GLY A 485 -20.32 -3.00 3.89
C GLY A 485 -20.83 -3.20 5.31
N GLU A 486 -20.75 -4.44 5.80
CA GLU A 486 -20.91 -4.79 7.23
C GLU A 486 -19.57 -4.69 7.99
N PRO A 487 -19.55 -4.52 9.33
CA PRO A 487 -18.30 -4.49 10.06
C PRO A 487 -17.53 -5.80 9.89
N ALA A 488 -16.21 -5.73 9.74
CA ALA A 488 -15.38 -6.92 9.77
C ALA A 488 -15.51 -7.64 11.12
N VAL A 489 -16.06 -8.86 11.09
CA VAL A 489 -15.86 -9.87 12.13
C VAL A 489 -14.49 -10.51 11.92
N ILE A 490 -13.64 -10.40 12.93
CA ILE A 490 -12.30 -10.99 12.97
C ILE A 490 -12.43 -12.51 13.10
N GLY A 491 -11.66 -13.25 12.31
CA GLY A 491 -11.66 -14.72 12.35
C GLY A 491 -12.87 -15.39 11.68
N ALA A 492 -13.71 -14.63 10.96
CA ALA A 492 -14.77 -15.21 10.15
C ALA A 492 -14.21 -15.84 8.87
N THR A 493 -14.76 -16.99 8.48
CA THR A 493 -14.50 -17.59 7.16
C THR A 493 -15.27 -16.84 6.08
N PHE A 494 -14.71 -16.74 4.88
CA PHE A 494 -15.36 -16.07 3.75
C PHE A 494 -16.02 -17.10 2.84
N ARG A 495 -17.21 -16.78 2.33
CA ARG A 495 -17.84 -17.58 1.26
C ARG A 495 -18.11 -16.73 0.03
N VAL A 496 -17.88 -17.34 -1.12
CA VAL A 496 -18.42 -16.89 -2.41
C VAL A 496 -19.85 -17.43 -2.49
N THR A 497 -20.80 -16.76 -1.85
CA THR A 497 -22.22 -17.14 -1.95
C THR A 497 -23.00 -16.03 -2.66
N PRO A 498 -23.83 -16.36 -3.68
CA PRO A 498 -24.73 -15.38 -4.27
C PRO A 498 -25.72 -14.87 -3.22
N ALA A 499 -26.20 -13.63 -3.38
CA ALA A 499 -27.27 -13.09 -2.55
C ALA A 499 -28.55 -13.93 -2.75
N GLY A 500 -28.85 -14.83 -1.82
CA GLY A 500 -30.06 -15.65 -1.78
C GLY A 500 -30.37 -16.06 -0.34
N PRO A 501 -31.65 -16.29 0.02
CA PRO A 501 -32.04 -16.53 1.41
C PRO A 501 -31.83 -18.00 1.77
N THR A 502 -31.10 -18.30 2.85
CA THR A 502 -31.24 -19.59 3.53
C THR A 502 -31.17 -19.43 5.06
N PRO A 503 -31.96 -20.21 5.82
CA PRO A 503 -31.99 -20.14 7.27
C PRO A 503 -31.06 -21.16 7.97
N ALA A 504 -30.64 -20.74 9.16
CA ALA A 504 -30.32 -21.47 10.40
C ALA A 504 -29.57 -22.81 10.37
N VAL A 505 -28.26 -22.72 10.66
CA VAL A 505 -27.53 -23.62 11.60
C VAL A 505 -26.69 -22.71 12.50
N ARG A 506 -26.65 -22.95 13.83
CA ARG A 506 -25.79 -22.20 14.77
C ARG A 506 -24.32 -22.60 14.62
N VAL A 507 -23.72 -22.09 13.55
CA VAL A 507 -22.28 -21.85 13.37
C VAL A 507 -22.17 -20.38 12.97
N MET A 508 -21.11 -19.66 13.38
CA MET A 508 -20.94 -18.25 13.00
C MET A 508 -21.09 -18.11 11.47
N PRO A 509 -21.96 -17.22 10.97
CA PRO A 509 -22.20 -17.10 9.54
C PRO A 509 -20.94 -16.58 8.82
N PRO A 510 -20.58 -17.17 7.66
CA PRO A 510 -19.48 -16.68 6.83
C PRO A 510 -19.69 -15.23 6.37
N GLN A 511 -18.60 -14.47 6.23
CA GLN A 511 -18.64 -13.11 5.66
C GLN A 511 -18.63 -13.10 4.13
N GLN A 512 -19.26 -12.07 3.56
CA GLN A 512 -19.12 -11.76 2.14
C GLN A 512 -17.81 -11.02 1.88
N ALA A 513 -17.04 -11.48 0.90
CA ALA A 513 -15.79 -10.83 0.49
C ALA A 513 -15.97 -9.34 0.12
N ALA A 514 -17.12 -8.99 -0.47
CA ALA A 514 -17.45 -7.62 -0.88
C ALA A 514 -17.58 -6.64 0.30
N ALA A 515 -17.99 -7.11 1.48
CA ALA A 515 -18.03 -6.26 2.68
C ALA A 515 -16.61 -5.81 3.09
N ARG A 516 -15.57 -6.63 2.83
CA ARG A 516 -14.20 -6.27 3.18
C ARG A 516 -13.60 -5.18 2.27
N ALA A 517 -14.16 -4.96 1.08
CA ALA A 517 -13.68 -3.95 0.15
C ALA A 517 -13.65 -2.53 0.76
N LEU A 518 -14.62 -2.22 1.62
CA LEU A 518 -14.71 -0.96 2.37
C LEU A 518 -13.49 -0.68 3.26
N HIS A 519 -12.80 -1.74 3.71
CA HIS A 519 -11.60 -1.61 4.54
C HIS A 519 -10.34 -1.27 3.72
N CYS A 520 -10.40 -1.17 2.39
CA CYS A 520 -9.26 -0.78 1.56
C CYS A 520 -8.58 0.49 2.09
N VAL A 521 -7.28 0.39 2.39
CA VAL A 521 -6.46 1.50 2.91
C VAL A 521 -6.05 2.47 1.78
N ASN A 522 -6.24 2.09 0.52
CA ASN A 522 -5.74 2.82 -0.65
C ASN A 522 -4.20 3.01 -0.68
N CYS A 523 -3.45 2.12 -0.04
CA CYS A 523 -1.98 2.19 0.03
C CYS A 523 -1.28 1.97 -1.33
N GLY A 524 -1.89 1.19 -2.22
CA GLY A 524 -1.35 0.89 -3.56
C GLY A 524 -0.39 -0.30 -3.62
N GLU A 525 -0.18 -1.02 -2.51
CA GLU A 525 0.63 -2.25 -2.48
C GLU A 525 0.20 -3.26 -3.53
N CYS A 526 -1.11 -3.51 -3.63
CA CYS A 526 -1.69 -4.45 -4.59
C CYS A 526 -1.37 -4.09 -6.05
N ASN A 527 -1.27 -2.80 -6.38
CA ASN A 527 -0.85 -2.37 -7.71
C ASN A 527 0.64 -2.68 -7.95
N SER A 528 1.49 -2.51 -6.92
CA SER A 528 2.94 -2.76 -6.99
C SER A 528 3.31 -4.23 -7.21
N VAL A 529 2.35 -5.15 -7.14
CA VAL A 529 2.52 -6.57 -7.48
C VAL A 529 1.60 -7.05 -8.60
N CYS A 530 0.81 -6.13 -9.19
CA CYS A 530 -0.13 -6.44 -10.26
C CYS A 530 0.53 -6.27 -11.64
N PRO A 531 0.62 -7.33 -12.47
CA PRO A 531 1.30 -7.23 -13.77
C PRO A 531 0.54 -6.32 -14.75
N ILE A 532 -0.78 -6.31 -14.68
CA ILE A 532 -1.60 -5.40 -15.49
C ILE A 532 -1.27 -3.94 -15.19
N PHE A 533 -1.08 -3.60 -13.91
CA PHE A 533 -0.69 -2.26 -13.52
C PHE A 533 0.69 -1.88 -14.07
N HIS A 534 1.66 -2.79 -14.06
CA HIS A 534 3.02 -2.51 -14.54
C HIS A 534 3.09 -2.25 -16.05
N GLU A 535 2.25 -2.93 -16.83
CA GLU A 535 2.23 -2.76 -18.29
C GLU A 535 1.31 -1.62 -18.73
N SER A 536 0.13 -1.51 -18.14
CA SER A 536 -0.91 -0.60 -18.62
C SER A 536 -1.03 0.70 -17.80
N GLY A 537 -0.52 0.73 -16.56
CA GLY A 537 -0.79 1.80 -15.59
C GLY A 537 -2.20 1.74 -14.98
N VAL A 538 -3.06 0.82 -15.42
CA VAL A 538 -4.40 0.63 -14.85
C VAL A 538 -4.26 0.07 -13.45
N ARG A 539 -4.77 0.79 -12.44
CA ARG A 539 -4.75 0.42 -11.01
C ARG A 539 -5.76 -0.68 -10.70
N LEU A 540 -5.65 -1.77 -11.46
CA LEU A 540 -6.69 -2.77 -11.62
C LEU A 540 -7.17 -3.32 -10.27
N PRO A 541 -6.30 -3.76 -9.34
CA PRO A 541 -6.78 -4.30 -8.07
C PRO A 541 -7.61 -3.30 -7.27
N GLN A 542 -7.12 -2.06 -7.11
CA GLN A 542 -7.84 -1.02 -6.36
C GLN A 542 -9.17 -0.64 -7.03
N MET A 543 -9.19 -0.51 -8.36
CA MET A 543 -10.40 -0.20 -9.10
C MET A 543 -11.45 -1.30 -8.92
N LEU A 544 -11.05 -2.58 -9.05
CA LEU A 544 -11.95 -3.70 -8.81
C LEU A 544 -12.45 -3.75 -7.36
N THR A 545 -11.59 -3.45 -6.38
CA THR A 545 -12.01 -3.36 -4.97
C THR A 545 -13.09 -2.29 -4.79
N HIS A 546 -12.94 -1.09 -5.35
CA HIS A 546 -13.96 -0.04 -5.25
C HIS A 546 -15.26 -0.38 -5.98
N ILE A 547 -15.18 -1.10 -7.10
CA ILE A 547 -16.39 -1.61 -7.78
C ILE A 547 -17.04 -2.69 -6.93
N GLY A 548 -16.25 -3.55 -6.29
CA GLY A 548 -16.75 -4.55 -5.34
C GLY A 548 -17.48 -3.94 -4.13
N GLU A 549 -17.00 -2.80 -3.63
CA GLU A 549 -17.70 -1.99 -2.61
C GLU A 549 -19.06 -1.49 -3.14
N GLY A 550 -19.11 -0.95 -4.36
CA GLY A 550 -20.36 -0.54 -5.00
C GLY A 550 -21.33 -1.70 -5.21
N LEU A 551 -20.84 -2.85 -5.67
CA LEU A 551 -21.63 -4.07 -5.84
C LEU A 551 -22.31 -4.50 -4.54
N HIS A 552 -21.61 -4.43 -3.42
CA HIS A 552 -22.18 -4.75 -2.12
C HIS A 552 -23.33 -3.79 -1.74
N ALA A 553 -23.25 -2.53 -2.17
CA ALA A 553 -24.32 -1.54 -2.00
C ALA A 553 -25.49 -1.69 -2.99
N GLY A 554 -25.46 -2.72 -3.84
CA GLY A 554 -26.46 -2.96 -4.87
C GLY A 554 -26.23 -2.14 -6.15
N GLU A 555 -25.07 -1.48 -6.30
CA GLU A 555 -24.71 -0.82 -7.55
C GLU A 555 -24.35 -1.87 -8.62
N PRO A 556 -24.75 -1.69 -9.89
CA PRO A 556 -24.38 -2.62 -10.95
C PRO A 556 -22.89 -2.53 -11.26
N ILE A 557 -22.28 -3.64 -11.70
CA ILE A 557 -20.88 -3.66 -12.16
C ILE A 557 -20.73 -2.85 -13.44
N GLY A 558 -21.69 -2.99 -14.34
CA GLY A 558 -21.70 -2.31 -15.63
C GLY A 558 -20.52 -2.69 -16.54
N ARG A 559 -20.48 -2.04 -17.71
CA ARG A 559 -19.53 -2.39 -18.79
C ARG A 559 -18.06 -2.17 -18.40
N ALA A 560 -17.77 -1.08 -17.68
CA ALA A 560 -16.41 -0.76 -17.26
C ALA A 560 -15.88 -1.78 -16.25
N GLY A 561 -16.70 -2.15 -15.25
CA GLY A 561 -16.32 -3.18 -14.28
C GLY A 561 -16.13 -4.55 -14.91
N ALA A 562 -17.01 -4.96 -15.84
CA ALA A 562 -16.85 -6.20 -16.59
C ALA A 562 -15.54 -6.22 -17.41
N THR A 563 -15.22 -5.11 -18.08
CA THR A 563 -13.97 -4.98 -18.85
C THR A 563 -12.74 -5.09 -17.96
N LEU A 564 -12.77 -4.46 -16.77
CA LEU A 564 -11.68 -4.57 -15.81
C LEU A 564 -11.55 -5.99 -15.25
N LEU A 565 -12.66 -6.68 -14.98
CA LEU A 565 -12.63 -8.09 -14.54
C LEU A 565 -11.95 -8.97 -15.58
N ASP A 566 -12.17 -8.70 -16.87
CA ASP A 566 -11.49 -9.40 -17.97
C ASP A 566 -9.99 -9.12 -18.00
N LEU A 567 -9.52 -7.96 -17.53
CA LEU A 567 -8.07 -7.73 -17.43
C LEU A 567 -7.41 -8.60 -16.35
N CYS A 568 -8.17 -9.07 -15.35
CA CYS A 568 -7.63 -9.73 -14.18
C CYS A 568 -7.15 -11.15 -14.52
N MET A 569 -5.86 -11.42 -14.25
CA MET A 569 -5.26 -12.76 -14.41
C MET A 569 -5.52 -13.72 -13.25
N ARG A 570 -6.26 -13.30 -12.20
CA ARG A 570 -6.55 -14.12 -11.01
C ARG A 570 -5.31 -14.69 -10.28
N CYS A 571 -4.16 -14.02 -10.39
CA CYS A 571 -2.89 -14.51 -9.81
C CYS A 571 -2.75 -14.42 -8.28
N GLY A 572 -3.68 -13.80 -7.55
CA GLY A 572 -3.64 -13.74 -6.07
C GLY A 572 -2.63 -12.76 -5.44
N ASN A 573 -1.57 -12.32 -6.13
CA ASN A 573 -0.53 -11.44 -5.55
C ASN A 573 -1.07 -10.22 -4.76
N CYS A 574 -2.13 -9.60 -5.26
CA CYS A 574 -2.74 -8.41 -4.64
C CYS A 574 -3.34 -8.67 -3.25
N GLU A 575 -3.83 -9.88 -3.01
CA GLU A 575 -4.38 -10.33 -1.75
C GLU A 575 -3.29 -10.59 -0.71
N GLU A 576 -2.18 -11.22 -1.14
CA GLU A 576 -1.02 -11.47 -0.28
C GLU A 576 -0.44 -10.18 0.28
N VAL A 577 -0.38 -9.12 -0.54
CA VAL A 577 0.19 -7.83 -0.13
C VAL A 577 -0.79 -6.90 0.58
N CYS A 578 -2.04 -7.32 0.75
CA CYS A 578 -3.11 -6.44 1.22
C CYS A 578 -2.99 -6.12 2.71
N GLN A 579 -2.63 -4.86 3.03
CA GLN A 579 -2.65 -4.37 4.41
C GLN A 579 -4.04 -4.43 5.05
N ALA A 580 -5.12 -4.42 4.27
CA ALA A 580 -6.50 -4.57 4.75
C ALA A 580 -6.99 -6.03 4.75
N GLY A 581 -6.19 -7.00 4.29
CA GLY A 581 -6.56 -8.41 4.31
C GLY A 581 -7.85 -8.68 3.53
N ILE A 582 -8.03 -7.95 2.42
CA ILE A 582 -9.19 -8.10 1.54
C ILE A 582 -9.00 -9.40 0.76
N PRO A 583 -9.97 -10.33 0.79
CA PRO A 583 -9.94 -11.52 -0.02
C PRO A 583 -10.32 -11.16 -1.47
N HIS A 584 -9.33 -10.74 -2.27
CA HIS A 584 -9.56 -10.21 -3.61
C HIS A 584 -10.07 -11.28 -4.57
N LEU A 585 -9.60 -12.52 -4.51
CA LEU A 585 -10.06 -13.56 -5.43
C LEU A 585 -11.54 -13.92 -5.18
N PRO A 586 -11.97 -14.23 -3.94
CA PRO A 586 -13.39 -14.40 -3.62
C PRO A 586 -14.25 -13.19 -3.98
N LEU A 587 -13.73 -11.96 -3.77
CA LEU A 587 -14.41 -10.74 -4.18
C LEU A 587 -14.63 -10.71 -5.69
N TYR A 588 -13.59 -10.97 -6.47
CA TYR A 588 -13.69 -10.89 -7.92
C TYR A 588 -14.52 -12.00 -8.54
N GLU A 589 -14.62 -13.16 -7.90
CA GLU A 589 -15.56 -14.22 -8.29
C GLU A 589 -17.00 -13.81 -8.06
N ALA A 590 -17.31 -13.23 -6.89
CA ALA A 590 -18.64 -12.68 -6.62
C ALA A 590 -19.02 -11.58 -7.65
N MET A 591 -18.04 -10.73 -8.00
CA MET A 591 -18.21 -9.74 -9.05
C MET A 591 -18.43 -10.39 -10.43
N GLN A 592 -17.67 -11.42 -10.78
CA GLN A 592 -17.83 -12.13 -12.05
C GLN A 592 -19.24 -12.73 -12.17
N ALA A 593 -19.72 -13.41 -11.13
CA ALA A 593 -21.06 -13.98 -11.11
C ALA A 593 -22.16 -12.89 -11.22
N ALA A 594 -21.96 -11.73 -10.61
CA ALA A 594 -22.87 -10.59 -10.77
C ALA A 594 -22.87 -10.04 -12.20
N SER A 595 -21.69 -9.89 -12.81
CA SER A 595 -21.56 -9.45 -14.20
C SER A 595 -22.24 -10.42 -15.17
N GLU A 596 -22.15 -11.72 -14.95
CA GLU A 596 -22.83 -12.75 -15.76
C GLU A 596 -24.36 -12.69 -15.62
N ARG A 597 -24.87 -12.43 -14.40
CA ARG A 597 -26.32 -12.24 -14.18
C ARG A 597 -26.85 -10.98 -14.87
N GLU A 598 -26.13 -9.86 -14.78
CA GLU A 598 -26.48 -8.61 -15.48
C GLU A 598 -26.58 -8.84 -17.00
N MET A 599 -25.63 -9.60 -17.55
CA MET A 599 -25.59 -9.96 -18.97
C MET A 599 -26.74 -10.87 -19.39
N ALA A 600 -27.00 -11.95 -18.64
CA ALA A 600 -28.12 -12.86 -18.92
C ALA A 600 -29.47 -12.13 -18.88
N ALA A 601 -29.65 -11.19 -17.95
CA ALA A 601 -30.82 -10.33 -17.89
C ALA A 601 -30.92 -9.40 -19.12
N ALA A 602 -29.80 -8.85 -19.59
CA ALA A 602 -29.75 -7.99 -20.77
C ALA A 602 -30.04 -8.75 -22.08
N GLU A 603 -29.54 -9.98 -22.24
CA GLU A 603 -29.84 -10.85 -23.39
C GLU A 603 -31.32 -11.25 -23.42
N THR A 604 -31.89 -11.60 -22.26
CA THR A 604 -33.34 -11.90 -22.12
C THR A 604 -34.22 -10.68 -22.43
N HIS A 605 -33.77 -9.47 -22.09
CA HIS A 605 -34.45 -8.22 -22.42
C HIS A 605 -34.32 -7.88 -23.92
N CYS A 606 -33.17 -8.16 -24.54
CA CYS A 606 -32.93 -7.97 -25.96
C CYS A 606 -33.76 -8.93 -26.83
N ASP A 607 -34.00 -10.17 -26.39
CA ASP A 607 -34.91 -11.10 -27.09
C ASP A 607 -36.38 -10.66 -27.05
N ARG A 608 -36.79 -9.87 -26.04
CA ARG A 608 -38.09 -9.17 -26.03
C ARG A 608 -38.10 -7.91 -26.88
N ALA A 609 -37.01 -7.13 -26.85
CA ALA A 609 -36.87 -5.87 -27.58
C ALA A 609 -36.59 -6.06 -29.07
N ARG A 610 -36.00 -7.17 -29.53
CA ARG A 610 -35.82 -7.51 -30.96
C ARG A 610 -37.13 -7.70 -31.74
N ARG A 611 -38.29 -7.60 -31.07
CA ARG A 611 -39.61 -7.42 -31.70
C ARG A 611 -39.96 -5.95 -31.99
N GLY A 612 -39.07 -4.99 -31.72
CA GLY A 612 -39.22 -3.57 -32.03
C GLY A 612 -37.86 -2.88 -32.21
N ALA A 613 -37.61 -2.35 -33.40
CA ALA A 613 -36.31 -1.81 -33.82
C ALA A 613 -35.71 -0.76 -32.86
N VAL A 614 -34.46 -0.98 -32.41
CA VAL A 614 -33.61 0.05 -31.80
C VAL A 614 -32.20 -0.05 -32.40
N GLY A 615 -31.60 1.12 -32.67
CA GLY A 615 -30.38 1.31 -33.47
C GLY A 615 -29.06 0.82 -32.85
N ALA A 616 -28.06 0.67 -33.72
CA ALA A 616 -26.84 -0.12 -33.56
C ALA A 616 -25.74 0.41 -32.62
N HIS A 617 -25.97 1.42 -31.79
CA HIS A 617 -24.93 2.02 -30.94
C HIS A 617 -24.96 1.60 -29.46
N ASP A 618 -26.02 0.94 -29.00
CA ASP A 618 -26.20 0.45 -27.62
C ASP A 618 -26.38 -1.08 -27.54
N ALA A 619 -25.86 -1.84 -28.51
CA ALA A 619 -25.96 -3.29 -28.50
C ALA A 619 -25.20 -3.89 -27.29
N PRO A 620 -25.80 -4.83 -26.53
CA PRO A 620 -25.10 -5.52 -25.45
C PRO A 620 -23.90 -6.26 -26.01
N VAL A 621 -22.77 -6.14 -25.31
CA VAL A 621 -21.56 -6.93 -25.56
C VAL A 621 -21.94 -8.42 -25.47
N THR A 622 -21.56 -9.26 -26.42
CA THR A 622 -21.78 -10.70 -26.32
C THR A 622 -20.65 -11.41 -25.57
N MET A 623 -20.87 -12.62 -25.05
CA MET A 623 -19.80 -13.47 -24.47
C MET A 623 -18.64 -13.70 -25.46
N LYS A 624 -18.95 -13.77 -26.76
CA LYS A 624 -17.95 -13.85 -27.83
C LYS A 624 -17.08 -12.58 -27.90
N ASP A 625 -17.69 -11.39 -27.89
CA ASP A 625 -16.95 -10.11 -27.89
C ASP A 625 -16.11 -9.92 -26.63
N ARG A 626 -16.53 -10.50 -25.50
CA ARG A 626 -15.78 -10.49 -24.23
C ARG A 626 -14.54 -11.38 -24.33
N ARG A 627 -14.70 -12.60 -24.84
CA ARG A 627 -13.61 -13.54 -25.10
C ARG A 627 -12.59 -12.97 -26.07
N GLU A 628 -13.03 -12.40 -27.19
CA GLU A 628 -12.14 -11.80 -28.20
C GLU A 628 -11.34 -10.61 -27.63
N ARG A 629 -11.97 -9.75 -26.82
CA ARG A 629 -11.26 -8.62 -26.18
C ARG A 629 -10.30 -9.07 -25.08
N HIS A 630 -10.69 -10.02 -24.24
CA HIS A 630 -9.82 -10.62 -23.23
C HIS A 630 -8.56 -11.22 -23.88
N THR A 631 -8.75 -11.99 -24.95
CA THR A 631 -7.68 -12.57 -25.78
C THR A 631 -6.73 -11.50 -26.31
N ALA A 632 -7.26 -10.42 -26.91
CA ALA A 632 -6.43 -9.36 -27.49
C ALA A 632 -5.55 -8.65 -26.45
N ILE A 633 -6.09 -8.39 -25.25
CA ILE A 633 -5.37 -7.72 -24.16
C ILE A 633 -4.26 -8.62 -23.61
N LEU A 634 -4.56 -9.90 -23.36
CA LEU A 634 -3.55 -10.84 -22.87
C LEU A 634 -2.42 -11.05 -23.87
N ILE A 635 -2.72 -11.14 -25.17
CA ILE A 635 -1.69 -11.23 -26.21
C ILE A 635 -0.79 -9.99 -26.18
N ALA A 636 -1.36 -8.78 -26.10
CA ALA A 636 -0.59 -7.54 -26.04
C ALA A 636 0.28 -7.44 -24.77
N LEU A 637 -0.27 -7.83 -23.61
CA LEU A 637 0.43 -7.83 -22.32
C LEU A 637 1.60 -8.80 -22.32
N ARG A 638 1.37 -10.05 -22.76
CA ARG A 638 2.36 -11.12 -22.71
C ARG A 638 3.43 -11.00 -23.79
N GLY A 639 3.11 -10.31 -24.89
CA GLY A 639 4.09 -9.93 -25.90
C GLY A 639 5.07 -8.85 -25.44
N SER A 640 4.83 -8.20 -24.29
CA SER A 640 5.71 -7.16 -23.79
C SER A 640 7.02 -7.72 -23.23
N THR A 641 8.13 -7.02 -23.50
CA THR A 641 9.46 -7.38 -22.98
C THR A 641 9.52 -7.29 -21.45
N ARG A 642 8.69 -6.42 -20.85
CA ARG A 642 8.63 -6.21 -19.40
C ARG A 642 7.95 -7.40 -18.72
N TYR A 643 6.82 -7.88 -19.23
CA TYR A 643 6.11 -9.05 -18.70
C TYR A 643 6.96 -10.33 -18.75
N THR A 644 7.56 -10.62 -19.91
CA THR A 644 8.37 -11.84 -20.11
C THR A 644 9.63 -11.89 -19.24
N ARG A 645 10.33 -10.77 -19.05
CA ARG A 645 11.60 -10.72 -18.30
C ARG A 645 11.45 -10.44 -16.81
N GLN A 646 10.48 -9.62 -16.39
CA GLN A 646 10.35 -9.21 -14.99
C GLN A 646 9.33 -10.04 -14.22
N PHE A 647 8.27 -10.53 -14.88
CA PHE A 647 7.18 -11.23 -14.19
C PHE A 647 7.28 -12.76 -14.29
N LEU A 648 7.68 -13.31 -15.45
CA LEU A 648 7.74 -14.76 -15.64
C LEU A 648 9.15 -15.37 -15.53
N ASP A 649 10.20 -14.55 -15.53
CA ASP A 649 11.60 -14.98 -15.68
C ASP A 649 11.83 -15.94 -16.86
N VAL A 650 11.02 -15.84 -17.92
CA VAL A 650 11.12 -16.73 -19.09
C VAL A 650 12.09 -16.12 -20.10
N ARG A 651 13.27 -16.74 -20.22
CA ARG A 651 14.23 -16.42 -21.30
C ARG A 651 13.89 -17.20 -22.57
N ALA A 652 13.55 -16.49 -23.64
CA ALA A 652 13.42 -17.10 -24.97
C ALA A 652 14.71 -17.87 -25.33
N GLY A 653 14.59 -19.17 -25.61
CA GLY A 653 15.71 -20.06 -25.93
C GLY A 653 16.53 -20.60 -24.74
N GLY A 654 16.20 -20.25 -23.49
CA GLY A 654 16.96 -20.68 -22.30
C GLY A 654 16.69 -22.11 -21.81
N TYR A 655 15.50 -22.65 -22.08
CA TYR A 655 15.02 -23.92 -21.49
C TYR A 655 15.15 -25.15 -22.41
N LEU A 656 15.97 -25.06 -23.47
CA LEU A 656 16.18 -26.12 -24.46
C LEU A 656 17.12 -27.24 -24.01
N LYS A 657 17.47 -27.33 -22.71
CA LYS A 657 18.42 -28.33 -22.20
C LYS A 657 17.85 -29.09 -21.02
N ARG A 658 17.13 -30.18 -21.31
CA ARG A 658 17.25 -31.52 -20.71
C ARG A 658 15.97 -32.32 -21.00
N THR A 659 16.07 -33.24 -21.97
CA THR A 659 15.45 -34.57 -22.11
C THR A 659 15.49 -34.91 -23.62
N PRO A 660 15.91 -36.11 -24.06
CA PRO A 660 15.81 -36.48 -25.47
C PRO A 660 14.35 -36.38 -25.91
N ALA A 661 14.06 -35.56 -26.92
CA ALA A 661 12.71 -35.45 -27.45
C ALA A 661 12.21 -36.84 -27.88
N SER A 662 11.06 -37.27 -27.36
CA SER A 662 10.29 -38.37 -27.94
C SER A 662 10.03 -38.05 -29.41
N LEU A 663 10.12 -39.04 -30.31
CA LEU A 663 9.71 -38.86 -31.70
C LEU A 663 8.26 -38.34 -31.76
N PRO A 664 7.93 -37.41 -32.67
CA PRO A 664 6.55 -36.94 -32.83
C PRO A 664 5.59 -38.12 -32.99
N GLY A 665 4.55 -38.20 -32.16
CA GLY A 665 3.51 -39.24 -32.23
C GLY A 665 3.69 -40.47 -31.32
N LEU A 666 4.76 -40.55 -30.53
CA LEU A 666 4.96 -41.60 -29.50
C LEU A 666 5.39 -40.93 -28.19
N PRO A 667 4.46 -40.31 -27.42
CA PRO A 667 4.81 -39.74 -26.13
C PRO A 667 5.26 -40.87 -25.21
N ARG A 668 6.53 -40.86 -24.77
CA ARG A 668 7.00 -41.74 -23.68
C ARG A 668 6.52 -41.24 -22.32
N PHE A 669 6.17 -39.96 -22.25
CA PHE A 669 5.61 -39.31 -21.07
C PHE A 669 4.43 -38.43 -21.47
N VAL A 670 3.36 -38.44 -20.69
CA VAL A 670 2.19 -37.57 -20.85
C VAL A 670 2.27 -36.47 -19.80
N LEU A 671 2.01 -35.23 -20.24
CA LEU A 671 1.81 -34.11 -19.33
C LEU A 671 0.36 -34.15 -18.85
N LEU A 672 0.14 -34.65 -17.65
CA LEU A 672 -1.15 -34.54 -16.98
C LEU A 672 -1.16 -33.26 -16.18
N ARG A 673 -2.23 -32.51 -16.30
CA ARG A 673 -2.51 -31.47 -15.31
C ARG A 673 -3.04 -32.19 -14.08
N ALA A 674 -2.42 -32.00 -12.91
CA ALA A 674 -2.80 -32.85 -11.79
C ALA A 674 -4.21 -32.50 -11.33
N GLU A 675 -5.06 -33.51 -11.31
CA GLU A 675 -6.42 -33.47 -10.83
C GLU A 675 -6.37 -33.46 -9.30
N ASN A 676 -6.87 -32.38 -8.69
CA ASN A 676 -7.62 -32.49 -7.45
C ASN A 676 -9.12 -32.59 -7.82
N ASP A 677 -9.99 -32.84 -6.85
CA ASP A 677 -11.43 -33.11 -7.06
C ASP A 677 -12.22 -31.95 -7.74
N GLU A 678 -11.57 -30.80 -8.01
CA GLU A 678 -12.12 -29.65 -8.77
C GLU A 678 -11.62 -29.55 -10.23
N GLY A 679 -10.72 -30.45 -10.64
CA GLY A 679 -10.26 -30.66 -12.01
C GLY A 679 -8.93 -29.98 -12.39
N PRO A 680 -8.38 -30.33 -13.58
CA PRO A 680 -7.02 -29.97 -14.03
C PRO A 680 -6.77 -28.47 -14.35
N ALA A 681 -7.75 -27.61 -14.07
CA ALA A 681 -7.72 -26.17 -14.35
C ALA A 681 -7.73 -25.30 -13.09
N ALA A 682 -8.05 -25.82 -11.91
CA ALA A 682 -8.38 -25.02 -10.73
C ALA A 682 -7.29 -24.02 -10.29
N THR A 683 -6.01 -24.29 -10.58
CA THR A 683 -4.86 -23.47 -10.14
C THR A 683 -4.18 -22.66 -11.26
N CYS A 684 -4.70 -22.70 -12.49
CA CYS A 684 -4.05 -22.04 -13.63
C CYS A 684 -4.28 -20.51 -13.63
N ILE A 685 -3.28 -19.73 -13.23
CA ILE A 685 -3.37 -18.25 -13.20
C ILE A 685 -3.29 -17.55 -14.58
N HIS A 686 -3.53 -18.28 -15.67
CA HIS A 686 -3.45 -17.80 -17.06
C HIS A 686 -2.26 -16.85 -17.33
N CYS A 687 -1.04 -17.26 -16.98
CA CYS A 687 0.14 -16.41 -17.17
C CYS A 687 0.83 -16.61 -18.54
N GLY A 688 0.61 -17.75 -19.21
CA GLY A 688 1.18 -18.04 -20.52
C GLY A 688 2.64 -18.52 -20.52
N ALA A 689 3.29 -18.65 -19.36
CA ALA A 689 4.68 -19.12 -19.27
C ALA A 689 4.88 -20.47 -19.99
N CYS A 690 3.97 -21.43 -19.75
CA CYS A 690 3.99 -22.75 -20.37
C CYS A 690 3.80 -22.71 -21.90
N VAL A 691 3.10 -21.70 -22.44
CA VAL A 691 2.89 -21.53 -23.89
C VAL A 691 4.17 -21.02 -24.53
N GLY A 692 4.76 -19.96 -23.95
CA GLY A 692 5.97 -19.34 -24.49
C GLY A 692 7.19 -20.26 -24.53
N VAL A 693 7.26 -21.29 -23.68
CA VAL A 693 8.37 -22.25 -23.66
C VAL A 693 8.07 -23.57 -24.38
N CYS A 694 6.84 -23.80 -24.85
CA CYS A 694 6.45 -25.08 -25.42
C CYS A 694 7.07 -25.27 -26.82
N PRO A 695 8.00 -26.22 -27.01
CA PRO A 695 8.72 -26.36 -28.29
C PRO A 695 7.81 -26.85 -29.43
N THR A 696 6.72 -27.56 -29.11
CA THR A 696 5.77 -28.09 -30.09
C THR A 696 4.45 -27.30 -30.14
N SER A 697 4.37 -26.18 -29.41
CA SER A 697 3.15 -25.38 -29.28
C SER A 697 1.92 -26.18 -28.80
N ALA A 698 2.15 -27.24 -28.02
CA ALA A 698 1.11 -28.11 -27.48
C ALA A 698 0.23 -27.43 -26.42
N ASN A 699 0.77 -26.43 -25.70
CA ASN A 699 -0.04 -25.62 -24.79
C ASN A 699 -0.87 -24.63 -25.61
N LEU A 700 -2.18 -24.80 -25.56
CA LEU A 700 -3.16 -24.08 -26.35
C LEU A 700 -3.85 -23.02 -25.51
N GLU A 701 -3.88 -21.81 -26.01
CA GLU A 701 -4.63 -20.72 -25.38
C GLU A 701 -5.98 -20.55 -26.05
N PHE A 702 -7.00 -20.17 -25.27
CA PHE A 702 -8.31 -19.77 -25.78
C PHE A 702 -9.05 -20.83 -26.59
N GLN A 703 -8.65 -22.11 -26.52
CA GLN A 703 -9.31 -23.22 -27.24
C GLN A 703 -10.24 -24.05 -26.35
N GLY A 704 -10.20 -23.88 -25.02
CA GLY A 704 -11.13 -24.53 -24.09
C GLY A 704 -12.50 -23.85 -24.02
N GLU A 705 -13.47 -24.45 -23.32
CA GLU A 705 -14.80 -23.84 -23.08
C GLU A 705 -14.68 -22.53 -22.29
N ASP A 706 -13.81 -22.50 -21.27
CA ASP A 706 -13.44 -21.30 -20.54
C ASP A 706 -12.07 -20.77 -21.01
N ALA A 707 -12.09 -19.61 -21.66
CA ALA A 707 -10.94 -18.95 -22.26
C ALA A 707 -9.90 -18.43 -21.26
N ARG A 708 -10.18 -18.53 -19.95
CA ARG A 708 -9.26 -18.19 -18.86
C ARG A 708 -8.29 -19.31 -18.53
N TRP A 709 -8.44 -20.49 -19.13
CA TRP A 709 -7.52 -21.60 -18.91
C TRP A 709 -6.76 -21.92 -20.20
N ILE A 710 -5.44 -22.11 -20.06
CA ILE A 710 -4.63 -22.75 -21.10
C ILE A 710 -5.09 -24.21 -21.16
N THR A 711 -5.15 -24.86 -22.31
CA THR A 711 -5.35 -26.32 -22.44
C THR A 711 -4.07 -26.96 -23.00
N THR A 712 -3.95 -28.29 -22.98
CA THR A 712 -2.79 -28.98 -23.56
C THR A 712 -3.29 -29.95 -24.61
N ASP A 713 -2.83 -29.77 -25.84
CA ASP A 713 -3.03 -30.72 -26.93
C ASP A 713 -2.10 -31.92 -26.72
N GLN A 714 -2.68 -33.03 -26.26
CA GLN A 714 -1.92 -34.23 -25.97
C GLN A 714 -1.30 -34.88 -27.23
N ALA A 715 -1.86 -34.65 -28.42
CA ALA A 715 -1.31 -35.17 -29.67
C ALA A 715 -0.03 -34.44 -30.11
N ARG A 716 0.11 -33.15 -29.73
CA ARG A 716 1.32 -32.34 -29.99
C ARG A 716 2.30 -32.36 -28.82
N CYS A 717 1.89 -32.81 -27.65
CA CYS A 717 2.75 -32.89 -26.48
C CYS A 717 3.81 -33.99 -26.65
N ILE A 718 5.08 -33.65 -26.41
CA ILE A 718 6.19 -34.62 -26.47
C ILE A 718 6.69 -35.04 -25.08
N GLY A 719 6.02 -34.60 -24.01
CA GLY A 719 6.36 -34.95 -22.63
C GLY A 719 7.67 -34.33 -22.09
N CYS A 720 8.18 -33.25 -22.71
CA CYS A 720 9.49 -32.67 -22.36
C CYS A 720 9.58 -31.99 -20.98
N GLY A 721 8.45 -31.71 -20.33
CA GLY A 721 8.41 -31.12 -18.98
C GLY A 721 8.74 -29.62 -18.89
N THR A 722 9.15 -28.94 -19.96
CA THR A 722 9.54 -27.52 -19.90
C THR A 722 8.44 -26.60 -19.36
N CYS A 723 7.18 -26.87 -19.69
CA CYS A 723 6.04 -26.13 -19.15
C CYS A 723 5.85 -26.31 -17.63
N VAL A 724 6.31 -27.43 -17.06
CA VAL A 724 6.25 -27.75 -15.63
C VAL A 724 7.24 -26.89 -14.85
N GLU A 725 8.46 -26.76 -15.39
CA GLU A 725 9.57 -25.99 -14.79
C GLU A 725 9.35 -24.47 -14.82
N VAL A 726 8.56 -23.95 -15.77
CA VAL A 726 8.31 -22.51 -15.86
C VAL A 726 6.95 -22.09 -15.31
N CYS A 727 6.11 -23.04 -14.92
CA CYS A 727 4.77 -22.72 -14.42
C CYS A 727 4.87 -22.22 -12.97
N PRO A 728 4.60 -20.92 -12.69
CA PRO A 728 4.70 -20.39 -11.34
C PRO A 728 3.70 -21.05 -10.39
N ALA A 729 2.47 -21.33 -10.85
CA ALA A 729 1.47 -22.05 -10.06
C ALA A 729 1.92 -23.48 -9.72
N ASN A 730 2.64 -24.14 -10.65
CA ASN A 730 3.16 -25.48 -10.42
C ASN A 730 4.28 -25.49 -9.35
N HIS A 731 5.17 -24.50 -9.35
CA HIS A 731 6.19 -24.34 -8.32
C HIS A 731 5.60 -24.04 -6.95
N LEU A 732 4.61 -23.16 -6.90
CA LEU A 732 3.95 -22.73 -5.67
C LEU A 732 3.17 -23.87 -5.00
N ASN A 733 2.55 -24.74 -5.78
CA ASN A 733 1.77 -25.88 -5.29
C ASN A 733 2.54 -27.20 -5.26
N GLY A 734 3.88 -27.17 -5.20
CA GLY A 734 4.70 -28.38 -5.03
C GLY A 734 4.59 -29.41 -6.16
N GLY A 735 4.34 -28.98 -7.40
CA GLY A 735 4.23 -29.86 -8.57
C GLY A 735 2.83 -30.40 -8.85
N GLN A 736 1.80 -29.80 -8.24
CA GLN A 736 0.42 -30.27 -8.37
C GLN A 736 -0.36 -29.66 -9.54
N THR A 737 0.13 -28.63 -10.22
CA THR A 737 -0.59 -28.09 -11.39
C THR A 737 -0.31 -28.90 -12.65
N LEU A 738 0.94 -29.34 -12.83
CA LEU A 738 1.40 -30.09 -13.99
C LEU A 738 2.32 -31.24 -13.54
N ARG A 739 2.03 -32.46 -13.99
CA ARG A 739 2.83 -33.66 -13.74
C ARG A 739 3.25 -34.27 -15.07
N VAL A 740 4.50 -34.73 -15.11
CA VAL A 740 4.99 -35.59 -16.18
C VAL A 740 4.86 -37.03 -15.67
N MET A 741 3.99 -37.82 -16.29
CA MET A 741 3.86 -39.25 -16.01
C MET A 741 4.37 -40.06 -17.19
N GLU A 742 4.91 -41.26 -16.96
CA GLU A 742 5.21 -42.18 -18.06
C GLU A 742 3.90 -42.50 -18.78
N ALA A 743 3.92 -42.41 -20.11
CA ALA A 743 2.74 -42.64 -20.92
C ALA A 743 2.28 -44.08 -20.70
N PRO A 744 0.99 -44.33 -20.42
CA PRO A 744 0.50 -45.68 -20.26
C PRO A 744 0.82 -46.49 -21.50
N THR A 745 1.21 -47.76 -21.33
CA THR A 745 1.40 -48.67 -22.47
C THR A 745 0.07 -48.80 -23.23
N ARG A 746 0.14 -49.22 -24.49
CA ARG A 746 -1.06 -49.45 -25.31
C ARG A 746 -2.06 -50.37 -24.60
N ASP A 747 -1.56 -51.28 -23.76
CA ASP A 747 -2.34 -52.22 -22.95
C ASP A 747 -3.21 -51.54 -21.88
N TRP A 748 -2.81 -50.36 -21.37
CA TRP A 748 -3.59 -49.62 -20.36
C TRP A 748 -4.80 -48.91 -20.97
N PHE A 749 -4.67 -48.38 -22.19
CA PHE A 749 -5.80 -47.82 -22.93
C PHE A 749 -6.78 -48.90 -23.39
N VAL A 750 -6.27 -50.08 -23.77
CA VAL A 750 -7.11 -51.27 -24.02
C VAL A 750 -7.87 -51.68 -22.76
N ALA A 751 -7.21 -51.70 -21.60
CA ALA A 751 -7.86 -52.03 -20.34
C ALA A 751 -8.95 -51.01 -19.91
N LEU A 752 -8.75 -49.71 -20.18
CA LEU A 752 -9.78 -48.69 -19.92
C LEU A 752 -10.98 -48.83 -20.85
N ASP A 753 -10.75 -49.07 -22.14
CA ASP A 753 -11.83 -49.34 -23.11
C ASP A 753 -12.61 -50.61 -22.73
N GLU A 754 -11.93 -51.65 -22.24
CA GLU A 754 -12.56 -52.88 -21.73
C GLU A 754 -13.40 -52.60 -20.47
N ILE A 755 -12.89 -51.80 -19.52
CA ILE A 755 -13.61 -51.41 -18.30
C ILE A 755 -14.85 -50.53 -18.61
N GLU A 756 -14.75 -49.61 -19.57
CA GLU A 756 -15.89 -48.78 -19.99
C GLU A 756 -16.95 -49.61 -20.73
N GLN A 757 -16.55 -50.64 -21.48
CA GLN A 757 -17.47 -51.56 -22.16
C GLN A 757 -18.11 -52.59 -21.23
N GLU A 758 -17.47 -52.93 -20.12
CA GLU A 758 -17.98 -53.87 -19.12
C GLU A 758 -18.89 -53.24 -18.06
N GLN A 759 -19.11 -51.92 -18.06
CA GLN A 759 -20.09 -51.29 -17.16
C GLN A 759 -21.53 -51.59 -17.63
N PRO A 760 -22.34 -52.36 -16.88
CA PRO A 760 -23.72 -52.62 -17.25
C PRO A 760 -24.55 -51.33 -17.13
N THR A 761 -25.28 -51.00 -18.20
CA THR A 761 -26.20 -49.85 -18.31
C THR A 761 -27.25 -49.78 -17.22
#